data_AF-A0A2P6V415-F1
#
_entry.id   AF-A0A2P6V415-F1
#
_cell.length_a   1.000
_cell.length_b   1.000
_cell.length_c   1.000
_cell.angle_alpha   90.00
_cell.angle_beta   90.00
_cell.angle_gamma   90.00
#
_symmetry.space_group_name_H-M   'P 1'
#
loop_
_entity.id
_entity.type
_entity.pdbx_description
1 polymer ?
#
loop_
_entity_poly.entity_id
_entity_poly.type
_entity_poly.pdbx_seq_one_letter_code
_entity_poly.pdbx_strand_id
1 'polypeptide(L)'
;MAAATLGHTAVAGCCKKQAPLRPAGFRGTPCAAPSSARVLLRKSGQGRRAERLHAAVVPAALKAPWEGTTPARLVLEDGSVWHGTAFGHTGVEVGEVVFNTSLTGYQEILTDPSYKGQFVVFTYPHLGNVGINPEDMESSKVHLGGVIARDLSCVVSNYRANMSLDEYLKEQKVMGIAGVDTRAITRRLRVDGCLNGAICTDASISDEDLVARTKSWTIVGKDLIKEVTCSEPYKWSDPTGEEWEFAPAAKAVNGAEPLKVVAYDYGIKLNILRRLTSFGCKVTVVPADYPAEKVLAMNPDGIFFSNGPGDPSAVPYAVENAKQVLGKVPVFGICMGHQVLGQAFGGKTFKLKFGHHGGNHPLRHTPTGRIEISAQNHNFAVDTTTLPDEVEISLINLNDGTCAGMYYPSLQALTVQSHPEASPGPHDSDVAFVQFIDMMKASKKRRFCLQVTNMAPSIETVKAAREQLREVISKTHCQPILIRLAWHDSGTYSVEAAKTLPFPKAGGATGSIRFKPEMSHGANNGLPVALTLLTPVKEAHPTLGWADLIQLGSAVAVETAGGPFIPLRLGRKDAESEEHCTPDGRLPAAAAPFPDASPSPAQHLKNVFYRMGLSDRDIVALSGAHTVGRARPDRSGFGKESTKYTKDGPGAPGGSSWTAEWLKFDNSYFTDIKNPTDPELLVLETDACIFTDEGFKPHAEKYAADQAAFFADYVESHLKLSELGVEWDGEPLTLTQ
;
A
#
# COMPACT_ATOMS: atom_id res chain seq x y z
N MET A 1 -13.10 33.04 -32.39
CA MET A 1 -14.21 32.64 -33.29
C MET A 1 -13.84 31.31 -33.94
N ALA A 2 -14.56 30.25 -33.59
CA ALA A 2 -14.86 29.04 -34.39
C ALA A 2 -15.21 27.92 -33.40
N ALA A 3 -16.52 27.71 -33.25
CA ALA A 3 -17.09 26.56 -32.55
C ALA A 3 -16.92 25.32 -33.43
N ALA A 4 -16.54 24.19 -32.82
CA ALA A 4 -16.57 22.88 -33.48
C ALA A 4 -17.47 21.94 -32.67
N THR A 5 -18.62 21.67 -33.29
CA THR A 5 -19.64 20.67 -32.97
C THR A 5 -19.09 19.26 -32.85
N LEU A 6 -19.36 18.59 -31.73
CA LEU A 6 -19.17 17.14 -31.58
C LEU A 6 -20.45 16.42 -32.05
N GLY A 7 -20.34 15.73 -33.18
CA GLY A 7 -21.38 14.85 -33.72
C GLY A 7 -21.42 13.52 -32.97
N HIS A 8 -22.61 13.14 -32.51
CA HIS A 8 -22.93 11.79 -32.08
C HIS A 8 -23.09 10.87 -33.30
N THR A 9 -22.25 9.85 -33.40
CA THR A 9 -22.48 8.70 -34.29
C THR A 9 -23.26 7.62 -33.53
N ALA A 10 -24.57 7.55 -33.81
CA ALA A 10 -25.42 6.45 -33.41
C ALA A 10 -25.12 5.21 -34.27
N VAL A 11 -24.75 4.09 -33.64
CA VAL A 11 -24.65 2.79 -34.31
C VAL A 11 -26.01 2.10 -34.20
N ALA A 12 -26.72 2.04 -35.33
CA ALA A 12 -27.97 1.30 -35.47
C ALA A 12 -27.69 -0.21 -35.56
N GLY A 13 -27.99 -0.95 -34.48
CA GLY A 13 -27.99 -2.40 -34.42
C GLY A 13 -29.40 -2.98 -34.58
N CYS A 14 -29.57 -3.86 -35.55
CA CYS A 14 -30.82 -4.45 -36.03
C CYS A 14 -31.58 -5.27 -34.96
N CYS A 15 -32.78 -4.84 -34.58
CA CYS A 15 -33.72 -5.60 -33.74
C CYS A 15 -34.45 -6.67 -34.58
N LYS A 16 -34.06 -7.94 -34.46
CA LYS A 16 -34.94 -9.08 -34.82
C LYS A 16 -35.72 -9.51 -33.59
N LYS A 17 -37.05 -9.42 -33.68
CA LYS A 17 -38.03 -9.94 -32.70
C LYS A 17 -37.85 -11.45 -32.52
N GLN A 18 -37.58 -11.90 -31.30
CA GLN A 18 -37.80 -13.29 -30.87
C GLN A 18 -39.00 -13.33 -29.92
N ALA A 19 -39.89 -14.30 -30.16
CA ALA A 19 -41.13 -14.53 -29.43
C ALA A 19 -40.88 -15.09 -28.01
N PRO A 20 -41.81 -14.91 -27.05
CA PRO A 20 -41.63 -15.37 -25.69
C PRO A 20 -41.81 -16.90 -25.59
N LEU A 21 -40.82 -17.57 -24.98
CA LEU A 21 -40.92 -18.97 -24.56
C LEU A 21 -41.84 -19.08 -23.33
N ARG A 22 -42.86 -19.94 -23.44
CA ARG A 22 -43.77 -20.31 -22.34
C ARG A 22 -43.02 -21.15 -21.29
N PRO A 23 -43.33 -21.02 -19.98
CA PRO A 23 -42.77 -21.92 -18.98
C PRO A 23 -43.45 -23.29 -19.05
N ALA A 24 -42.65 -24.35 -19.17
CA ALA A 24 -43.09 -25.73 -19.05
C ALA A 24 -43.50 -26.02 -17.59
N GLY A 25 -44.71 -26.56 -17.40
CA GLY A 25 -45.22 -26.92 -16.09
C GLY A 25 -44.46 -28.08 -15.48
N PHE A 26 -43.90 -27.88 -14.28
CA PHE A 26 -43.43 -28.96 -13.42
C PHE A 26 -44.65 -29.62 -12.76
N ARG A 27 -44.98 -30.85 -13.16
CA ARG A 27 -45.81 -31.77 -12.37
C ARG A 27 -44.87 -32.60 -11.49
N GLY A 28 -44.86 -32.35 -10.20
CA GLY A 28 -44.18 -33.21 -9.23
C GLY A 28 -45.05 -34.41 -8.88
N THR A 29 -44.56 -35.62 -9.19
CA THR A 29 -44.99 -36.87 -8.55
C THR A 29 -44.22 -37.06 -7.23
N PRO A 30 -44.84 -37.58 -6.16
CA PRO A 30 -44.17 -37.75 -4.88
C PRO A 30 -43.27 -38.99 -4.94
N CYS A 31 -41.97 -38.81 -4.68
CA CYS A 31 -41.03 -39.92 -4.59
C CYS A 31 -40.98 -40.45 -3.15
N ALA A 32 -41.21 -41.75 -3.00
CA ALA A 32 -41.23 -42.48 -1.75
C ALA A 32 -39.88 -42.44 -1.00
N ALA A 33 -39.96 -42.47 0.32
CA ALA A 33 -38.81 -42.50 1.24
C ALA A 33 -37.94 -43.77 1.04
N PRO A 34 -36.60 -43.67 1.04
CA PRO A 34 -35.76 -44.84 1.09
C PRO A 34 -35.63 -45.36 2.52
N SER A 35 -35.96 -46.65 2.66
CA SER A 35 -35.72 -47.50 3.81
C SER A 35 -34.23 -47.71 4.10
N SER A 36 -33.85 -47.54 5.36
CA SER A 36 -32.78 -48.25 6.07
C SER A 36 -31.48 -48.54 5.31
N ALA A 37 -30.50 -47.63 5.41
CA ALA A 37 -29.10 -47.93 5.17
C ALA A 37 -28.44 -48.40 6.49
N ARG A 38 -28.08 -49.69 6.56
CA ARG A 38 -27.22 -50.26 7.59
C ARG A 38 -25.82 -49.65 7.50
N VAL A 39 -25.42 -48.90 8.52
CA VAL A 39 -24.03 -48.47 8.71
C VAL A 39 -23.26 -49.60 9.39
N LEU A 40 -22.23 -50.11 8.70
CA LEU A 40 -21.21 -51.02 9.25
C LEU A 40 -20.26 -50.22 10.15
N LEU A 41 -20.44 -50.33 11.47
CA LEU A 41 -19.52 -49.82 12.48
C LEU A 41 -18.36 -50.81 12.69
N ARG A 42 -17.13 -50.37 12.39
CA ARG A 42 -15.90 -51.00 12.87
C ARG A 42 -15.77 -50.76 14.38
N LYS A 43 -15.43 -51.82 15.11
CA LYS A 43 -15.19 -51.84 16.56
C LYS A 43 -13.83 -51.24 16.93
N SER A 44 -13.85 -50.24 17.81
CA SER A 44 -12.85 -49.96 18.87
C SER A 44 -13.55 -48.93 19.76
N GLY A 45 -13.94 -49.16 21.01
CA GLY A 45 -13.14 -49.61 22.14
C GLY A 45 -13.40 -48.60 23.28
N GLN A 46 -14.13 -49.04 24.31
CA GLN A 46 -14.25 -48.45 25.66
C GLN A 46 -15.05 -47.14 25.88
N GLY A 47 -16.33 -47.32 26.21
CA GLY A 47 -16.88 -47.01 27.54
C GLY A 47 -17.07 -45.56 27.99
N ARG A 48 -18.31 -45.06 27.88
CA ARG A 48 -19.00 -44.29 28.94
C ARG A 48 -20.51 -44.27 28.67
N ARG A 49 -21.29 -44.55 29.72
CA ARG A 49 -22.74 -44.75 29.72
C ARG A 49 -23.42 -43.37 29.64
N ALA A 50 -24.10 -43.06 28.55
CA ALA A 50 -24.92 -41.85 28.43
C ALA A 50 -26.31 -42.11 29.02
N GLU A 51 -26.68 -41.36 30.06
CA GLU A 51 -28.05 -41.29 30.57
C GLU A 51 -28.96 -40.66 29.52
N ARG A 52 -30.12 -41.29 29.27
CA ARG A 52 -31.17 -40.73 28.42
C ARG A 52 -31.90 -39.65 29.21
N LEU A 53 -31.66 -38.39 28.86
CA LEU A 53 -32.54 -37.28 29.22
C LEU A 53 -33.87 -37.46 28.48
N HIS A 54 -34.90 -37.89 29.20
CA HIS A 54 -36.28 -37.80 28.72
C HIS A 54 -36.72 -36.33 28.74
N ALA A 55 -36.89 -35.73 27.56
CA ALA A 55 -37.53 -34.43 27.42
C ALA A 55 -39.00 -34.55 27.87
N ALA A 56 -39.34 -33.89 28.97
CA ALA A 56 -40.71 -33.72 29.42
C ALA A 56 -41.42 -32.72 28.48
N VAL A 57 -42.40 -33.21 27.71
CA VAL A 57 -43.31 -32.34 26.95
C VAL A 57 -44.44 -31.94 27.88
N VAL A 58 -44.48 -30.66 28.29
CA VAL A 58 -45.62 -30.06 28.99
C VAL A 58 -46.50 -29.36 27.94
N PRO A 59 -47.77 -29.75 27.73
CA PRO A 59 -48.65 -29.04 26.81
C PRO A 59 -49.25 -27.83 27.54
N ALA A 60 -48.57 -26.69 27.49
CA ALA A 60 -49.24 -25.41 27.69
C ALA A 60 -49.97 -25.05 26.38
N ALA A 61 -51.25 -24.68 26.46
CA ALA A 61 -52.00 -24.18 25.32
C ALA A 61 -51.22 -23.02 24.67
N LEU A 62 -50.73 -23.22 23.44
CA LEU A 62 -50.03 -22.21 22.65
C LEU A 62 -50.99 -21.05 22.42
N LYS A 63 -50.79 -19.93 23.14
CA LYS A 63 -51.36 -18.64 22.74
C LYS A 63 -50.96 -18.37 21.29
N ALA A 64 -51.87 -17.78 20.51
CA ALA A 64 -51.50 -17.37 19.17
C ALA A 64 -50.34 -16.36 19.25
N PRO A 65 -49.33 -16.43 18.37
CA PRO A 65 -48.11 -15.61 18.49
C PRO A 65 -48.35 -14.08 18.41
N TRP A 66 -49.58 -13.65 18.09
CA TRP A 66 -50.01 -12.26 18.05
C TRP A 66 -50.84 -11.80 19.27
N GLU A 67 -51.19 -12.70 20.21
CA GLU A 67 -51.94 -12.35 21.43
C GLU A 67 -51.04 -11.63 22.45
N GLY A 68 -51.47 -10.45 22.91
CA GLY A 68 -50.72 -9.64 23.89
C GLY A 68 -49.65 -8.73 23.29
N THR A 69 -49.74 -8.45 21.99
CA THR A 69 -48.83 -7.55 21.28
C THR A 69 -49.09 -6.08 21.63
N THR A 70 -48.02 -5.33 21.91
CA THR A 70 -48.09 -3.89 22.21
C THR A 70 -48.14 -3.11 20.89
N PRO A 71 -49.13 -2.23 20.64
CA PRO A 71 -49.11 -1.36 19.47
C PRO A 71 -47.90 -0.43 19.46
N ALA A 72 -47.32 -0.21 18.29
CA ALA A 72 -46.24 0.75 18.08
C ALA A 72 -46.47 1.56 16.80
N ARG A 73 -45.87 2.74 16.74
CA ARG A 73 -45.83 3.56 15.53
C ARG A 73 -44.45 4.13 15.27
N LEU A 74 -44.10 4.23 13.99
CA LEU A 74 -42.95 4.97 13.49
C LEU A 74 -43.48 6.27 12.86
N VAL A 75 -43.04 7.42 13.36
CA VAL A 75 -43.38 8.75 12.84
C VAL A 75 -42.12 9.39 12.28
N LEU A 76 -42.13 9.88 11.05
CA LEU A 76 -41.00 10.60 10.45
C LEU A 76 -41.23 12.11 10.47
N GLU A 77 -40.15 12.88 10.36
CA GLU A 77 -40.19 14.35 10.40
C GLU A 77 -41.01 15.01 9.27
N ASP A 78 -41.28 14.26 8.21
CA ASP A 78 -42.15 14.67 7.10
C ASP A 78 -43.65 14.43 7.36
N GLY A 79 -43.99 13.89 8.54
CA GLY A 79 -45.37 13.58 8.96
C GLY A 79 -45.86 12.19 8.55
N SER A 80 -45.03 11.36 7.93
CA SER A 80 -45.41 9.98 7.58
C SER A 80 -45.49 9.12 8.83
N VAL A 81 -46.56 8.29 8.93
CA VAL A 81 -46.82 7.42 10.08
C VAL A 81 -47.02 5.97 9.62
N TRP A 82 -46.29 5.04 10.22
CA TRP A 82 -46.49 3.60 10.06
C TRP A 82 -46.87 2.97 11.38
N HIS A 83 -47.95 2.18 11.36
CA HIS A 83 -48.42 1.43 12.51
C HIS A 83 -47.94 -0.02 12.44
N GLY A 84 -47.54 -0.54 13.58
CA GLY A 84 -47.03 -1.90 13.71
C GLY A 84 -47.14 -2.39 15.14
N THR A 85 -46.36 -3.42 15.41
CA THR A 85 -46.30 -4.08 16.72
C THR A 85 -44.94 -3.87 17.33
N ALA A 86 -44.90 -3.49 18.59
CA ALA A 86 -43.66 -3.36 19.34
C ALA A 86 -43.05 -4.72 19.66
N PHE A 87 -41.74 -4.79 19.59
CA PHE A 87 -40.90 -5.81 20.19
C PHE A 87 -39.67 -5.13 20.80
N GLY A 88 -38.92 -5.82 21.65
CA GLY A 88 -37.87 -5.20 22.43
C GLY A 88 -38.42 -4.29 23.55
N HIS A 89 -37.76 -3.17 23.77
CA HIS A 89 -38.15 -2.19 24.78
C HIS A 89 -39.39 -1.37 24.35
N THR A 90 -40.13 -0.88 25.34
CA THR A 90 -41.30 -0.01 25.16
C THR A 90 -40.98 1.39 25.66
N GLY A 91 -41.47 2.43 25.00
CA GLY A 91 -41.14 3.81 25.32
C GLY A 91 -41.31 4.73 24.11
N VAL A 92 -40.45 5.75 24.07
CA VAL A 92 -40.36 6.70 22.96
C VAL A 92 -38.89 7.00 22.71
N GLU A 93 -38.42 6.73 21.50
CA GLU A 93 -37.05 7.01 21.09
C GLU A 93 -37.05 7.82 19.78
N VAL A 94 -36.01 8.63 19.58
CA VAL A 94 -35.81 9.45 18.36
C VAL A 94 -34.42 9.21 17.79
N GLY A 95 -34.33 9.05 16.47
CA GLY A 95 -33.06 8.85 15.77
C GLY A 95 -33.16 9.05 14.26
N GLU A 96 -32.01 9.00 13.58
CA GLU A 96 -31.95 9.05 12.12
C GLU A 96 -32.39 7.71 11.54
N VAL A 97 -33.36 7.69 10.63
CA VAL A 97 -33.82 6.45 9.99
C VAL A 97 -32.98 6.16 8.76
N VAL A 98 -32.27 5.03 8.79
CA VAL A 98 -31.50 4.46 7.70
C VAL A 98 -32.10 3.11 7.29
N PHE A 99 -31.74 2.59 6.12
CA PHE A 99 -32.12 1.23 5.71
C PHE A 99 -30.89 0.41 5.38
N ASN A 100 -30.88 -0.87 5.74
CA ASN A 100 -29.78 -1.79 5.44
C ASN A 100 -30.25 -2.95 4.54
N THR A 101 -29.48 -3.24 3.48
CA THR A 101 -29.79 -4.25 2.45
C THR A 101 -29.28 -5.66 2.73
N SER A 102 -28.55 -5.86 3.83
CA SER A 102 -28.06 -7.18 4.24
C SER A 102 -29.21 -8.14 4.53
N LEU A 103 -29.11 -9.35 3.97
CA LEU A 103 -30.12 -10.41 4.14
C LEU A 103 -29.88 -11.24 5.40
N THR A 104 -28.65 -11.24 5.91
CA THR A 104 -28.19 -11.99 7.08
C THR A 104 -27.31 -11.09 7.94
N GLY A 105 -27.07 -11.53 9.17
CA GLY A 105 -26.17 -10.84 10.09
C GLY A 105 -26.79 -9.64 10.78
N TYR A 106 -28.09 -9.74 11.13
CA TYR A 106 -28.76 -8.66 11.81
C TYR A 106 -28.11 -8.37 13.16
N GLN A 107 -27.62 -9.38 13.89
CA GLN A 107 -27.04 -9.19 15.21
C GLN A 107 -25.73 -8.38 15.18
N GLU A 108 -24.88 -8.68 14.20
CA GLU A 108 -23.64 -7.98 13.94
C GLU A 108 -23.94 -6.51 13.59
N ILE A 109 -24.97 -6.26 12.77
CA ILE A 109 -25.51 -4.92 12.53
C ILE A 109 -26.02 -4.29 13.83
N LEU A 110 -26.67 -5.07 14.71
CA LEU A 110 -27.25 -4.52 15.93
C LEU A 110 -26.18 -3.93 16.86
N THR A 111 -25.03 -4.62 16.88
CA THR A 111 -23.92 -4.35 17.80
C THR A 111 -22.79 -3.56 17.16
N ASP A 112 -22.91 -3.14 15.91
CA ASP A 112 -21.97 -2.21 15.27
C ASP A 112 -22.12 -0.79 15.87
N PRO A 113 -21.07 -0.25 16.52
CA PRO A 113 -21.11 1.08 17.12
C PRO A 113 -21.44 2.22 16.16
N SER A 114 -21.22 2.02 14.86
CA SER A 114 -21.43 3.04 13.83
C SER A 114 -22.92 3.42 13.66
N TYR A 115 -23.86 2.57 14.11
CA TYR A 115 -25.30 2.87 14.11
C TYR A 115 -25.78 3.71 15.30
N LYS A 116 -24.89 4.17 16.17
CA LYS A 116 -25.28 4.98 17.33
C LYS A 116 -26.16 6.17 16.91
N GLY A 117 -27.33 6.29 17.52
CA GLY A 117 -28.31 7.34 17.21
C GLY A 117 -29.17 7.09 15.96
N GLN A 118 -29.05 5.92 15.33
CA GLN A 118 -29.80 5.59 14.11
C GLN A 118 -30.80 4.47 14.32
N PHE A 119 -31.91 4.51 13.58
CA PHE A 119 -32.89 3.44 13.47
C PHE A 119 -32.68 2.69 12.16
N VAL A 120 -32.58 1.37 12.23
CA VAL A 120 -32.29 0.55 11.05
C VAL A 120 -33.56 -0.11 10.53
N VAL A 121 -33.94 0.25 9.31
CA VAL A 121 -34.94 -0.44 8.50
C VAL A 121 -34.27 -1.62 7.81
N PHE A 122 -34.57 -2.83 8.27
CA PHE A 122 -34.11 -4.04 7.60
C PHE A 122 -34.98 -4.31 6.37
N THR A 123 -34.35 -4.33 5.21
CA THR A 123 -35.07 -4.58 3.94
C THR A 123 -35.44 -6.05 3.75
N TYR A 124 -34.66 -6.98 4.31
CA TYR A 124 -35.02 -8.38 4.35
C TYR A 124 -36.22 -8.58 5.29
N PRO A 125 -37.31 -9.23 4.82
CA PRO A 125 -38.59 -9.14 5.52
C PRO A 125 -38.63 -9.88 6.86
N HIS A 126 -37.91 -11.00 7.01
CA HIS A 126 -37.95 -11.82 8.23
C HIS A 126 -36.73 -11.58 9.10
N LEU A 127 -36.94 -11.06 10.30
CA LEU A 127 -35.88 -10.78 11.27
C LEU A 127 -35.99 -11.70 12.49
N GLY A 128 -34.84 -12.10 13.07
CA GLY A 128 -34.81 -12.91 14.29
C GLY A 128 -34.79 -14.43 14.09
N ASN A 129 -34.79 -14.93 12.85
CA ASN A 129 -34.87 -16.35 12.51
C ASN A 129 -33.82 -17.23 13.23
N VAL A 130 -32.61 -16.69 13.44
CA VAL A 130 -31.46 -17.42 14.00
C VAL A 130 -31.15 -17.05 15.44
N GLY A 131 -32.03 -16.27 16.10
CA GLY A 131 -31.83 -15.84 17.48
C GLY A 131 -30.64 -14.91 17.66
N ILE A 132 -30.07 -14.93 18.86
CA ILE A 132 -28.89 -14.16 19.28
C ILE A 132 -27.89 -15.11 19.95
N ASN A 133 -26.59 -14.87 19.75
CA ASN A 133 -25.53 -15.65 20.38
C ASN A 133 -24.29 -14.78 20.74
N PRO A 134 -23.44 -15.17 21.69
CA PRO A 134 -22.30 -14.32 22.09
C PRO A 134 -21.21 -14.12 21.02
N GLU A 135 -21.07 -15.04 20.06
CA GLU A 135 -19.98 -15.03 19.08
C GLU A 135 -20.19 -13.98 17.98
N ASP A 136 -21.44 -13.73 17.58
CA ASP A 136 -21.82 -12.76 16.54
C ASP A 136 -21.93 -11.31 17.06
N MET A 137 -21.30 -11.02 18.21
CA MET A 137 -21.23 -9.66 18.75
C MET A 137 -20.04 -8.91 18.17
N GLU A 138 -20.31 -7.71 17.63
CA GLU A 138 -19.29 -6.78 17.12
C GLU A 138 -18.90 -5.69 18.12
N SER A 139 -19.57 -5.64 19.27
CA SER A 139 -19.19 -4.84 20.43
C SER A 139 -19.84 -5.42 21.70
N SER A 140 -19.72 -4.72 22.84
CA SER A 140 -20.25 -5.21 24.11
C SER A 140 -21.77 -5.08 24.27
N LYS A 141 -22.46 -4.34 23.39
CA LYS A 141 -23.88 -4.03 23.50
C LYS A 141 -24.51 -3.66 22.15
N VAL A 142 -25.83 -3.45 22.15
CA VAL A 142 -26.52 -2.85 21.00
C VAL A 142 -26.26 -1.34 20.95
N HIS A 143 -25.96 -0.82 19.77
CA HIS A 143 -25.63 0.61 19.58
C HIS A 143 -26.69 1.39 18.80
N LEU A 144 -27.43 0.77 17.89
CA LEU A 144 -28.56 1.43 17.21
C LEU A 144 -29.63 1.88 18.20
N GLY A 145 -30.34 2.95 17.82
CA GLY A 145 -31.46 3.48 18.59
C GLY A 145 -32.76 2.71 18.42
N GLY A 146 -32.96 1.98 17.32
CA GLY A 146 -34.19 1.22 17.09
C GLY A 146 -34.19 0.31 15.86
N VAL A 147 -34.98 -0.76 15.93
CA VAL A 147 -35.11 -1.78 14.87
C VAL A 147 -36.45 -1.66 14.16
N ILE A 148 -36.44 -1.60 12.84
CA ILE A 148 -37.65 -1.53 12.01
C ILE A 148 -37.66 -2.74 11.07
N ALA A 149 -38.66 -3.61 11.25
CA ALA A 149 -38.77 -4.89 10.54
C ALA A 149 -40.14 -5.06 9.87
N ARG A 150 -40.19 -5.85 8.79
CA ARG A 150 -41.48 -6.23 8.19
C ARG A 150 -42.16 -7.31 9.01
N ASP A 151 -41.42 -8.33 9.41
CA ASP A 151 -41.91 -9.50 10.12
C ASP A 151 -40.85 -9.96 11.13
N LEU A 152 -41.29 -10.21 12.36
CA LEU A 152 -40.45 -10.77 13.42
C LEU A 152 -40.73 -12.26 13.51
N SER A 153 -39.68 -13.08 13.45
CA SER A 153 -39.83 -14.53 13.49
C SER A 153 -40.50 -14.99 14.78
N CYS A 154 -41.55 -15.80 14.65
CA CYS A 154 -42.24 -16.41 15.79
C CYS A 154 -41.47 -17.59 16.40
N VAL A 155 -40.48 -18.13 15.69
CA VAL A 155 -39.63 -19.24 16.13
C VAL A 155 -38.17 -18.91 15.85
N VAL A 156 -37.32 -19.21 16.83
CA VAL A 156 -35.87 -19.18 16.67
C VAL A 156 -35.39 -20.59 16.33
N SER A 157 -34.65 -20.76 15.22
CA SER A 157 -34.18 -22.07 14.78
C SER A 157 -32.76 -21.99 14.21
N ASN A 158 -31.78 -22.02 15.10
CA ASN A 158 -30.37 -22.17 14.76
C ASN A 158 -29.64 -22.87 15.91
N TYR A 159 -28.69 -23.75 15.60
CA TYR A 159 -27.95 -24.49 16.64
C TYR A 159 -27.08 -23.58 17.52
N ARG A 160 -26.72 -22.39 17.03
CA ARG A 160 -25.95 -21.37 17.76
C ARG A 160 -26.82 -20.47 18.61
N ALA A 161 -28.15 -20.52 18.50
CA ALA A 161 -29.03 -19.56 19.16
C ALA A 161 -29.09 -19.79 20.67
N ASN A 162 -28.90 -18.73 21.45
CA ASN A 162 -29.03 -18.75 22.91
C ASN A 162 -30.32 -18.08 23.39
N MET A 163 -30.81 -17.08 22.67
CA MET A 163 -32.03 -16.33 23.01
C MET A 163 -32.70 -15.73 21.77
N SER A 164 -33.93 -15.25 21.90
CA SER A 164 -34.63 -14.55 20.82
C SER A 164 -34.19 -13.10 20.67
N LEU A 165 -34.44 -12.51 19.49
CA LEU A 165 -34.19 -11.10 19.23
C LEU A 165 -35.00 -10.18 20.16
N ASP A 166 -36.27 -10.51 20.41
CA ASP A 166 -37.15 -9.72 21.28
C ASP A 166 -36.64 -9.67 22.73
N GLU A 167 -36.27 -10.83 23.29
CA GLU A 167 -35.67 -10.92 24.62
C GLU A 167 -34.38 -10.10 24.70
N TYR A 168 -33.50 -10.21 23.70
CA TYR A 168 -32.24 -9.48 23.69
C TYR A 168 -32.43 -7.96 23.63
N LEU A 169 -33.33 -7.46 22.77
CA LEU A 169 -33.61 -6.03 22.70
C LEU A 169 -34.28 -5.49 23.98
N LYS A 170 -35.07 -6.30 24.68
CA LYS A 170 -35.61 -5.94 26.02
C LYS A 170 -34.49 -5.77 27.03
N GLU A 171 -33.53 -6.70 27.09
CA GLU A 171 -32.36 -6.61 27.97
C GLU A 171 -31.49 -5.39 27.65
N GLN A 172 -31.27 -5.13 26.37
CA GLN A 172 -30.48 -3.99 25.88
C GLN A 172 -31.22 -2.65 25.91
N LYS A 173 -32.50 -2.65 26.29
CA LYS A 173 -33.39 -1.47 26.32
C LYS A 173 -33.50 -0.75 24.97
N VAL A 174 -33.57 -1.52 23.89
CA VAL A 174 -33.68 -1.00 22.51
C VAL A 174 -35.07 -1.30 21.96
N MET A 175 -35.68 -0.30 21.32
CA MET A 175 -37.04 -0.44 20.77
C MET A 175 -37.04 -1.11 19.40
N GLY A 176 -38.07 -1.91 19.13
CA GLY A 176 -38.32 -2.53 17.84
C GLY A 176 -39.77 -2.33 17.39
N ILE A 177 -39.99 -2.15 16.10
CA ILE A 177 -41.32 -2.14 15.46
C ILE A 177 -41.35 -3.12 14.29
N ALA A 178 -42.30 -4.05 14.33
CA ALA A 178 -42.56 -5.04 13.28
C ALA A 178 -43.92 -4.79 12.61
N GLY A 179 -44.17 -5.40 11.46
CA GLY A 179 -45.47 -5.29 10.76
C GLY A 179 -45.59 -4.08 9.84
N VAL A 180 -44.54 -3.27 9.68
CA VAL A 180 -44.54 -2.09 8.82
C VAL A 180 -44.07 -2.42 7.40
N ASP A 181 -44.48 -1.62 6.42
CA ASP A 181 -44.01 -1.74 5.03
C ASP A 181 -42.58 -1.19 4.89
N THR A 182 -41.59 -2.01 5.22
CA THR A 182 -40.16 -1.65 5.13
C THR A 182 -39.74 -1.30 3.70
N ARG A 183 -40.43 -1.82 2.66
CA ARG A 183 -40.18 -1.46 1.27
C ARG A 183 -40.64 -0.04 0.96
N ALA A 184 -41.82 0.36 1.44
CA ALA A 184 -42.30 1.74 1.30
C ALA A 184 -41.38 2.73 2.01
N ILE A 185 -40.96 2.42 3.25
CA ILE A 185 -40.02 3.24 4.02
C ILE A 185 -38.67 3.36 3.30
N THR A 186 -38.10 2.24 2.83
CA THR A 186 -36.84 2.24 2.07
C THR A 186 -36.92 3.10 0.82
N ARG A 187 -38.02 3.01 0.06
CA ARG A 187 -38.23 3.84 -1.14
C ARG A 187 -38.32 5.32 -0.79
N ARG A 188 -38.93 5.66 0.35
CA ARG A 188 -39.02 7.03 0.86
C ARG A 188 -37.63 7.58 1.16
N LEU A 189 -36.86 6.89 2.00
CA LEU A 189 -35.50 7.30 2.39
C LEU A 189 -34.56 7.42 1.17
N ARG A 190 -34.69 6.54 0.18
CA ARG A 190 -33.91 6.64 -1.06
C ARG A 190 -34.24 7.91 -1.87
N VAL A 191 -35.50 8.33 -1.90
CA VAL A 191 -35.98 9.47 -2.70
C VAL A 191 -35.79 10.79 -1.96
N ASP A 192 -36.02 10.84 -0.66
CA ASP A 192 -36.00 12.09 0.12
C ASP A 192 -34.69 12.28 0.90
N GLY A 193 -33.92 11.20 1.08
CA GLY A 193 -32.75 11.14 1.94
C GLY A 193 -33.07 10.56 3.32
N CYS A 194 -32.05 10.42 4.16
CA CYS A 194 -32.25 10.03 5.56
C CYS A 194 -33.13 11.05 6.27
N LEU A 195 -34.16 10.57 6.97
CA LEU A 195 -35.12 11.37 7.73
C LEU A 195 -35.00 11.03 9.21
N ASN A 196 -35.24 12.00 10.08
CA ASN A 196 -35.39 11.72 11.51
C ASN A 196 -36.74 11.06 11.79
N GLY A 197 -36.75 10.07 12.68
CA GLY A 197 -37.92 9.30 13.04
C GLY A 197 -38.05 9.06 14.54
N ALA A 198 -39.27 8.80 14.99
CA ALA A 198 -39.60 8.44 16.35
C ALA A 198 -40.34 7.10 16.37
N ILE A 199 -39.86 6.16 17.20
CA ILE A 199 -40.60 4.93 17.53
C ILE A 199 -41.31 5.17 18.86
N CYS A 200 -42.62 4.91 18.90
CA CYS A 200 -43.45 5.22 20.07
C CYS A 200 -44.44 4.08 20.35
N THR A 201 -44.51 3.64 21.61
CA THR A 201 -45.53 2.70 22.11
C THR A 201 -46.58 3.36 23.00
N ASP A 202 -46.44 4.65 23.29
CA ASP A 202 -47.39 5.41 24.12
C ASP A 202 -48.46 6.06 23.24
N ALA A 203 -49.69 5.55 23.33
CA ALA A 203 -50.83 6.06 22.58
C ALA A 203 -51.30 7.46 23.01
N SER A 204 -50.86 7.95 24.18
CA SER A 204 -51.26 9.27 24.70
C SER A 204 -50.53 10.45 24.03
N ILE A 205 -49.39 10.20 23.38
CA ILE A 205 -48.61 11.23 22.68
C ILE A 205 -49.22 11.46 21.29
N SER A 206 -49.36 12.70 20.84
CA SER A 206 -49.89 12.96 19.49
C SER A 206 -48.84 12.69 18.39
N ASP A 207 -49.27 12.45 17.16
CA ASP A 207 -48.34 12.33 16.03
C ASP A 207 -47.63 13.66 15.77
N GLU A 208 -48.31 14.79 15.99
CA GLU A 208 -47.75 16.14 15.89
C GLU A 208 -46.61 16.37 16.90
N ASP A 209 -46.77 15.92 18.14
CA ASP A 209 -45.71 15.99 19.15
C ASP A 209 -44.51 15.12 18.78
N LEU A 210 -44.74 13.94 18.19
CA LEU A 210 -43.67 13.08 17.71
C LEU A 210 -42.91 13.74 16.54
N VAL A 211 -43.62 14.33 15.57
CA VAL A 211 -43.00 15.11 14.47
C VAL A 211 -42.19 16.29 15.01
N ALA A 212 -42.67 16.97 16.06
CA ALA A 212 -41.91 18.06 16.69
C ALA A 212 -40.61 17.54 17.32
N ARG A 213 -40.65 16.37 17.99
CA ARG A 213 -39.45 15.72 18.56
C ARG A 213 -38.46 15.32 17.48
N THR A 214 -38.90 14.71 16.37
CA THR A 214 -37.99 14.30 15.28
C THR A 214 -37.29 15.51 14.65
N LYS A 215 -38.01 16.61 14.42
CA LYS A 215 -37.42 17.86 13.86
C LYS A 215 -36.42 18.54 14.79
N SER A 216 -36.49 18.27 16.10
CA SER A 216 -35.55 18.81 17.09
C SER A 216 -34.26 17.99 17.23
N TRP A 217 -34.20 16.82 16.59
CA TRP A 217 -33.07 15.91 16.67
C TRP A 217 -32.21 16.01 15.40
N THR A 218 -30.89 15.87 15.53
CA THR A 218 -29.97 15.78 14.39
C THR A 218 -28.76 14.93 14.76
N ILE A 219 -28.20 14.21 13.79
CA ILE A 219 -26.90 13.53 13.89
C ILE A 219 -25.73 14.43 13.45
N VAL A 220 -26.00 15.38 12.55
CA VAL A 220 -24.97 16.20 11.91
C VAL A 220 -24.36 17.15 12.94
N GLY A 221 -23.03 17.25 12.95
CA GLY A 221 -22.30 18.08 13.91
C GLY A 221 -22.24 17.54 15.34
N LYS A 222 -22.72 16.32 15.61
CA LYS A 222 -22.57 15.66 16.91
C LYS A 222 -21.40 14.69 16.92
N ASP A 223 -20.56 14.83 17.94
CA ASP A 223 -19.49 13.89 18.24
C ASP A 223 -20.07 12.68 18.99
N LEU A 224 -20.50 11.68 18.23
CA LEU A 224 -21.01 10.41 18.78
C LEU A 224 -19.90 9.45 19.19
N ILE A 225 -18.65 9.69 18.77
CA ILE A 225 -17.50 8.86 19.12
C ILE A 225 -17.28 8.86 20.63
N LYS A 226 -17.45 10.02 21.28
CA LYS A 226 -17.35 10.15 22.75
C LYS A 226 -18.29 9.23 23.54
N GLU A 227 -19.40 8.79 22.93
CA GLU A 227 -20.35 7.90 23.58
C GLU A 227 -20.00 6.40 23.44
N VAL A 228 -19.05 6.07 22.56
CA VAL A 228 -18.73 4.68 22.18
C VAL A 228 -17.26 4.30 22.33
N THR A 229 -16.33 5.26 22.37
CA THR A 229 -14.91 4.99 22.60
C THR A 229 -14.67 4.30 23.95
N CYS A 230 -13.63 3.49 24.04
CA CYS A 230 -13.10 2.99 25.31
C CYS A 230 -12.63 4.15 26.21
N SER A 231 -12.69 3.92 27.53
CA SER A 231 -12.28 4.92 28.53
C SER A 231 -10.78 4.90 28.82
N GLU A 232 -10.14 3.74 28.67
CA GLU A 232 -8.73 3.51 28.99
C GLU A 232 -8.11 2.56 27.96
N PRO A 233 -6.81 2.68 27.67
CA PRO A 233 -6.14 1.76 26.76
C PRO A 233 -6.23 0.30 27.22
N TYR A 234 -6.45 -0.61 26.27
CA TYR A 234 -6.49 -2.05 26.52
C TYR A 234 -5.79 -2.85 25.43
N LYS A 235 -5.43 -4.10 25.73
CA LYS A 235 -4.77 -5.00 24.77
C LYS A 235 -5.76 -5.99 24.21
N TRP A 236 -5.61 -6.31 22.92
CA TRP A 236 -6.36 -7.37 22.25
C TRP A 236 -5.40 -8.38 21.63
N SER A 237 -5.69 -9.66 21.83
CA SER A 237 -4.86 -10.79 21.38
C SER A 237 -5.66 -11.95 20.81
N ASP A 238 -6.98 -11.82 20.67
CA ASP A 238 -7.83 -12.93 20.26
C ASP A 238 -8.02 -12.88 18.73
N PRO A 239 -7.52 -13.88 17.97
CA PRO A 239 -7.73 -13.94 16.53
C PRO A 239 -9.15 -14.42 16.19
N THR A 240 -9.44 -14.51 14.89
CA THR A 240 -10.59 -15.31 14.43
C THR A 240 -10.39 -16.77 14.85
N GLY A 241 -11.43 -17.42 15.37
CA GLY A 241 -11.37 -18.85 15.75
C GLY A 241 -10.93 -19.74 14.59
N GLU A 242 -10.17 -20.81 14.87
CA GLU A 242 -9.55 -21.65 13.85
C GLU A 242 -10.58 -22.26 12.88
N GLU A 243 -11.74 -22.66 13.40
CA GLU A 243 -12.85 -23.21 12.64
C GLU A 243 -13.54 -22.20 11.73
N TRP A 244 -13.39 -20.91 12.01
CA TRP A 244 -13.99 -19.79 11.26
C TRP A 244 -12.98 -19.01 10.40
N GLU A 245 -11.68 -19.26 10.57
CA GLU A 245 -10.65 -18.57 9.79
C GLU A 245 -10.74 -19.00 8.32
N PHE A 246 -10.99 -18.01 7.45
CA PHE A 246 -11.21 -18.23 6.02
C PHE A 246 -10.01 -17.80 5.17
N ALA A 247 -9.14 -16.93 5.67
CA ALA A 247 -8.07 -16.35 4.88
C ALA A 247 -6.82 -17.24 4.89
N PRO A 248 -6.34 -17.73 3.72
CA PRO A 248 -5.12 -18.53 3.65
C PRO A 248 -3.89 -17.78 4.18
N ALA A 249 -3.81 -16.47 3.93
CA ALA A 249 -2.71 -15.63 4.39
C ALA A 249 -2.66 -15.51 5.92
N ALA A 250 -3.81 -15.43 6.59
CA ALA A 250 -3.87 -15.44 8.06
C ALA A 250 -3.42 -16.79 8.64
N LYS A 251 -3.84 -17.91 8.04
CA LYS A 251 -3.42 -19.26 8.46
C LYS A 251 -1.90 -19.49 8.33
N ALA A 252 -1.23 -18.74 7.45
CA ALA A 252 0.18 -18.90 7.16
C ALA A 252 1.12 -18.11 8.10
N VAL A 253 0.60 -17.37 9.09
CA VAL A 253 1.38 -16.45 9.94
C VAL A 253 2.30 -17.17 10.96
N ASN A 254 2.28 -18.50 11.03
CA ASN A 254 3.01 -19.29 12.04
C ASN A 254 4.51 -18.96 12.13
N GLY A 255 4.96 -18.61 13.35
CA GLY A 255 6.37 -18.44 13.71
C GLY A 255 6.98 -17.06 13.43
N ALA A 256 6.23 -16.12 12.84
CA ALA A 256 6.71 -14.75 12.62
C ALA A 256 6.67 -13.90 13.91
N GLU A 257 7.60 -12.95 14.06
CA GLU A 257 7.52 -11.97 15.14
C GLU A 257 6.24 -11.11 15.01
N PRO A 258 5.45 -10.95 16.10
CA PRO A 258 4.22 -10.16 16.03
C PRO A 258 4.48 -8.69 15.76
N LEU A 259 3.69 -8.10 14.87
CA LEU A 259 3.70 -6.65 14.62
C LEU A 259 2.89 -5.91 15.68
N LYS A 260 3.36 -4.75 16.12
CA LYS A 260 2.67 -3.92 17.11
C LYS A 260 1.77 -2.92 16.41
N VAL A 261 0.47 -3.00 16.66
CA VAL A 261 -0.51 -2.02 16.16
C VAL A 261 -1.12 -1.26 17.32
N VAL A 262 -1.17 0.07 17.21
CA VAL A 262 -1.99 0.90 18.10
C VAL A 262 -3.23 1.34 17.33
N ALA A 263 -4.42 1.04 17.87
CA ALA A 263 -5.70 1.31 17.23
C ALA A 263 -6.46 2.40 18.00
N TYR A 264 -6.81 3.50 17.32
CA TYR A 264 -7.76 4.48 17.84
C TYR A 264 -9.17 3.90 17.83
N ASP A 265 -9.82 3.92 18.99
CA ASP A 265 -11.20 3.46 19.15
C ASP A 265 -12.18 4.60 18.89
N TYR A 266 -12.74 4.60 17.68
CA TYR A 266 -13.83 5.49 17.28
C TYR A 266 -15.21 4.85 17.45
N GLY A 267 -15.29 3.69 18.12
CA GLY A 267 -16.41 2.75 18.04
C GLY A 267 -16.00 1.49 17.30
N ILE A 268 -14.84 0.93 17.67
CA ILE A 268 -14.20 -0.17 16.94
C ILE A 268 -15.03 -1.45 17.01
N LYS A 269 -15.24 -2.06 15.85
CA LYS A 269 -15.82 -3.41 15.76
C LYS A 269 -14.82 -4.47 16.20
N LEU A 270 -15.30 -5.46 16.96
CA LEU A 270 -14.47 -6.56 17.44
C LEU A 270 -13.85 -7.35 16.29
N ASN A 271 -14.52 -7.50 15.14
CA ASN A 271 -13.92 -8.26 14.05
C ASN A 271 -12.70 -7.56 13.41
N ILE A 272 -12.59 -6.22 13.46
CA ILE A 272 -11.37 -5.53 13.05
C ILE A 272 -10.17 -6.01 13.89
N LEU A 273 -10.37 -6.11 15.21
CA LEU A 273 -9.35 -6.56 16.14
C LEU A 273 -9.00 -8.04 15.89
N ARG A 274 -10.01 -8.89 15.70
CA ARG A 274 -9.83 -10.30 15.34
C ARG A 274 -9.04 -10.46 14.04
N ARG A 275 -9.34 -9.68 12.99
CA ARG A 275 -8.61 -9.72 11.71
C ARG A 275 -7.15 -9.28 11.89
N LEU A 276 -6.90 -8.12 12.51
CA LEU A 276 -5.52 -7.66 12.76
C LEU A 276 -4.70 -8.73 13.50
N THR A 277 -5.27 -9.37 14.51
CA THR A 277 -4.59 -10.43 15.26
C THR A 277 -4.44 -11.73 14.47
N SER A 278 -5.44 -12.14 13.67
CA SER A 278 -5.33 -13.24 12.70
C SER A 278 -4.16 -13.05 11.72
N PHE A 279 -3.83 -11.80 11.39
CA PHE A 279 -2.70 -11.42 10.54
C PHE A 279 -1.38 -11.19 11.30
N GLY A 280 -1.30 -11.59 12.57
CA GLY A 280 -0.07 -11.57 13.37
C GLY A 280 0.20 -10.29 14.13
N CYS A 281 -0.82 -9.44 14.34
CA CYS A 281 -0.67 -8.21 15.12
C CYS A 281 -0.99 -8.42 16.61
N LYS A 282 -0.20 -7.77 17.46
CA LYS A 282 -0.58 -7.45 18.84
C LYS A 282 -1.16 -6.05 18.87
N VAL A 283 -2.44 -5.94 19.21
CA VAL A 283 -3.17 -4.67 19.15
C VAL A 283 -3.27 -4.05 20.53
N THR A 284 -2.93 -2.77 20.64
CA THR A 284 -3.27 -1.92 21.78
C THR A 284 -4.31 -0.92 21.32
N VAL A 285 -5.51 -0.99 21.89
CA VAL A 285 -6.60 -0.07 21.59
C VAL A 285 -6.50 1.13 22.54
N VAL A 286 -6.66 2.33 22.02
CA VAL A 286 -6.60 3.59 22.78
C VAL A 286 -7.86 4.43 22.56
N PRO A 287 -8.26 5.27 23.55
CA PRO A 287 -9.38 6.18 23.40
C PRO A 287 -9.26 7.09 22.17
N ALA A 288 -10.41 7.55 21.65
CA ALA A 288 -10.47 8.39 20.46
C ALA A 288 -9.59 9.67 20.53
N ASP A 289 -9.49 10.28 21.71
CA ASP A 289 -8.74 11.51 21.97
C ASP A 289 -7.32 11.27 22.49
N TYR A 290 -6.86 10.01 22.52
CA TYR A 290 -5.55 9.67 23.07
C TYR A 290 -4.41 10.40 22.31
N PRO A 291 -3.51 11.12 23.01
CA PRO A 291 -2.53 11.97 22.33
C PRO A 291 -1.60 11.19 21.39
N ALA A 292 -1.42 11.70 20.16
CA ALA A 292 -0.55 11.09 19.15
C ALA A 292 0.90 10.88 19.64
N GLU A 293 1.43 11.80 20.45
CA GLU A 293 2.76 11.64 21.07
C GLU A 293 2.85 10.37 21.92
N LYS A 294 1.82 10.09 22.74
CA LYS A 294 1.77 8.88 23.56
C LYS A 294 1.63 7.62 22.72
N VAL A 295 0.86 7.69 21.62
CA VAL A 295 0.75 6.59 20.65
C VAL A 295 2.12 6.29 20.03
N LEU A 296 2.85 7.30 19.57
CA LEU A 296 4.18 7.12 18.99
C LEU A 296 5.20 6.61 20.01
N ALA A 297 5.10 7.03 21.27
CA ALA A 297 5.95 6.55 22.36
C ALA A 297 5.79 5.04 22.65
N MET A 298 4.68 4.41 22.22
CA MET A 298 4.49 2.96 22.29
C MET A 298 5.34 2.18 21.26
N ASN A 299 6.04 2.89 20.36
CA ASN A 299 6.82 2.34 19.24
C ASN A 299 6.01 1.35 18.37
N PRO A 300 4.88 1.78 17.79
CA PRO A 300 4.09 0.93 16.91
C PRO A 300 4.83 0.62 15.59
N ASP A 301 4.59 -0.58 15.08
CA ASP A 301 4.94 -0.94 13.70
C ASP A 301 3.96 -0.29 12.72
N GLY A 302 2.70 -0.10 13.13
CA GLY A 302 1.68 0.68 12.41
C GLY A 302 0.56 1.20 13.32
N ILE A 303 -0.18 2.20 12.84
CA ILE A 303 -1.30 2.81 13.56
C ILE A 303 -2.59 2.61 12.78
N PHE A 304 -3.65 2.26 13.50
CA PHE A 304 -4.95 1.96 12.91
C PHE A 304 -6.02 2.95 13.39
N PHE A 305 -6.87 3.44 12.48
CA PHE A 305 -7.99 4.33 12.76
C PHE A 305 -9.31 3.59 12.45
N SER A 306 -10.11 3.31 13.48
CA SER A 306 -11.28 2.44 13.35
C SER A 306 -12.49 3.07 12.68
N ASN A 307 -13.50 2.24 12.46
CA ASN A 307 -14.86 2.69 12.20
C ASN A 307 -15.44 3.45 13.41
N GLY A 308 -16.56 4.16 13.18
CA GLY A 308 -17.24 4.91 14.22
C GLY A 308 -18.50 5.62 13.73
N PRO A 309 -19.37 6.07 14.65
CA PRO A 309 -20.61 6.76 14.31
C PRO A 309 -20.41 8.26 14.05
N GLY A 310 -21.41 8.86 13.40
CA GLY A 310 -21.56 10.31 13.35
C GLY A 310 -20.80 11.00 12.22
N ASP A 311 -20.59 12.30 12.41
CA ASP A 311 -20.04 13.20 11.41
C ASP A 311 -18.52 13.39 11.60
N PRO A 312 -17.67 13.07 10.61
CA PRO A 312 -16.22 13.23 10.73
C PRO A 312 -15.79 14.69 10.94
N SER A 313 -16.60 15.68 10.56
CA SER A 313 -16.31 17.10 10.82
C SER A 313 -16.50 17.49 12.30
N ALA A 314 -17.22 16.69 13.08
CA ALA A 314 -17.44 16.92 14.50
C ALA A 314 -16.29 16.45 15.40
N VAL A 315 -15.25 15.82 14.82
CA VAL A 315 -14.14 15.18 15.56
C VAL A 315 -12.77 15.74 15.15
N PRO A 316 -12.54 17.07 15.25
CA PRO A 316 -11.30 17.70 14.80
C PRO A 316 -10.05 17.19 15.55
N TYR A 317 -10.21 16.71 16.79
CA TYR A 317 -9.13 16.10 17.56
C TYR A 317 -8.61 14.80 16.90
N ALA A 318 -9.49 14.01 16.26
CA ALA A 318 -9.11 12.79 15.56
C ALA A 318 -8.27 13.11 14.32
N VAL A 319 -8.67 14.14 13.57
CA VAL A 319 -7.93 14.65 12.40
C VAL A 319 -6.56 15.18 12.81
N GLU A 320 -6.49 15.92 13.92
CA GLU A 320 -5.23 16.44 14.44
C GLU A 320 -4.29 15.33 14.90
N ASN A 321 -4.80 14.32 15.62
CA ASN A 321 -4.04 13.13 15.97
C ASN A 321 -3.52 12.40 14.72
N ALA A 322 -4.34 12.26 13.68
CA ALA A 322 -3.94 11.65 12.42
C ALA A 322 -2.80 12.42 11.73
N LYS A 323 -2.91 13.75 11.62
CA LYS A 323 -1.85 14.61 11.06
C LYS A 323 -0.51 14.44 11.76
N GLN A 324 -0.52 14.27 13.08
CA GLN A 324 0.71 14.14 13.86
C GLN A 324 1.43 12.79 13.67
N VAL A 325 0.76 11.76 13.16
CA VAL A 325 1.35 10.43 12.96
C VAL A 325 1.68 10.11 11.50
N LEU A 326 1.05 10.80 10.55
CA LEU A 326 1.27 10.59 9.12
C LEU A 326 2.74 10.75 8.74
N GLY A 327 3.23 9.86 7.85
CA GLY A 327 4.63 9.82 7.41
C GLY A 327 5.62 9.21 8.41
N LYS A 328 5.26 9.06 9.70
CA LYS A 328 6.16 8.51 10.73
C LYS A 328 6.11 6.98 10.79
N VAL A 329 4.92 6.41 10.69
CA VAL A 329 4.67 4.96 10.64
C VAL A 329 3.54 4.67 9.65
N PRO A 330 3.45 3.45 9.08
CA PRO A 330 2.30 3.05 8.28
C PRO A 330 0.99 3.25 9.03
N VAL A 331 0.01 3.83 8.34
CA VAL A 331 -1.33 4.03 8.88
C VAL A 331 -2.39 3.36 8.03
N PHE A 332 -3.42 2.83 8.68
CA PHE A 332 -4.59 2.25 8.02
C PHE A 332 -5.89 2.75 8.65
N GLY A 333 -6.82 3.26 7.83
CA GLY A 333 -8.13 3.74 8.28
C GLY A 333 -9.31 3.01 7.63
N ILE A 334 -10.30 2.64 8.45
CA ILE A 334 -11.55 1.99 8.03
C ILE A 334 -12.74 2.90 8.33
N CYS A 335 -13.65 3.09 7.37
CA CYS A 335 -14.89 3.86 7.52
C CYS A 335 -14.68 5.28 8.09
N MET A 336 -14.97 5.52 9.38
CA MET A 336 -14.65 6.80 10.05
C MET A 336 -13.15 7.13 9.93
N GLY A 337 -12.27 6.14 10.12
CA GLY A 337 -10.82 6.32 9.94
C GLY A 337 -10.43 6.74 8.52
N HIS A 338 -11.14 6.27 7.49
CA HIS A 338 -10.94 6.73 6.11
C HIS A 338 -11.31 8.21 5.94
N GLN A 339 -12.41 8.65 6.56
CA GLN A 339 -12.87 10.03 6.50
C GLN A 339 -11.94 10.98 7.28
N VAL A 340 -11.53 10.58 8.48
CA VAL A 340 -10.56 11.30 9.31
C VAL A 340 -9.24 11.47 8.56
N LEU A 341 -8.72 10.40 7.94
CA LEU A 341 -7.50 10.48 7.16
C LEU A 341 -7.67 11.30 5.88
N GLY A 342 -8.82 11.21 5.20
CA GLY A 342 -9.14 12.08 4.06
C GLY A 342 -9.08 13.57 4.40
N GLN A 343 -9.61 13.95 5.58
CA GLN A 343 -9.47 15.32 6.09
C GLN A 343 -8.04 15.65 6.53
N ALA A 344 -7.31 14.68 7.11
CA ALA A 344 -5.91 14.87 7.50
C ALA A 344 -4.99 15.11 6.28
N PHE A 345 -5.34 14.54 5.12
CA PHE A 345 -4.67 14.81 3.84
C PHE A 345 -4.99 16.19 3.26
N GLY A 346 -5.96 16.92 3.82
CA GLY A 346 -6.40 18.23 3.34
C GLY A 346 -7.71 18.22 2.54
N GLY A 347 -8.34 17.05 2.39
CA GLY A 347 -9.64 16.92 1.73
C GLY A 347 -10.82 17.35 2.59
N LYS A 348 -12.02 17.31 1.99
CA LYS A 348 -13.31 17.58 2.65
C LYS A 348 -14.20 16.34 2.61
N THR A 349 -15.13 16.27 3.55
CA THR A 349 -16.18 15.25 3.60
C THR A 349 -17.54 15.86 3.39
N PHE A 350 -18.47 15.11 2.81
CA PHE A 350 -19.86 15.52 2.62
C PHE A 350 -20.81 14.40 3.03
N LYS A 351 -22.04 14.77 3.38
CA LYS A 351 -23.10 13.82 3.73
C LYS A 351 -23.74 13.25 2.45
N LEU A 352 -23.81 11.94 2.35
CA LEU A 352 -24.55 11.24 1.31
C LEU A 352 -26.05 11.41 1.53
N LYS A 353 -26.82 11.28 0.44
CA LYS A 353 -28.28 11.41 0.51
C LYS A 353 -28.93 10.41 1.48
N PHE A 354 -28.55 9.14 1.40
CA PHE A 354 -29.07 8.06 2.25
C PHE A 354 -27.99 7.08 2.74
N GLY A 355 -26.72 7.39 2.49
CA GLY A 355 -25.57 6.55 2.84
C GLY A 355 -25.48 5.22 2.09
N HIS A 356 -24.52 4.41 2.52
CA HIS A 356 -24.33 3.03 2.06
C HIS A 356 -24.40 2.09 3.26
N HIS A 357 -25.39 1.21 3.24
CA HIS A 357 -25.71 0.30 4.34
C HIS A 357 -26.10 -1.06 3.76
N GLY A 358 -25.16 -2.00 3.72
CA GLY A 358 -25.42 -3.31 3.12
C GLY A 358 -24.18 -4.13 2.80
N GLY A 359 -24.36 -5.44 2.66
CA GLY A 359 -23.32 -6.41 2.32
C GLY A 359 -23.18 -6.73 0.83
N ASN A 360 -23.63 -5.85 -0.08
CA ASN A 360 -23.69 -6.12 -1.53
C ASN A 360 -23.14 -4.98 -2.39
N HIS A 361 -22.30 -4.11 -1.85
CA HIS A 361 -21.80 -2.94 -2.56
C HIS A 361 -20.57 -3.26 -3.41
N PRO A 362 -20.62 -3.10 -4.75
CA PRO A 362 -19.51 -3.40 -5.64
C PRO A 362 -18.46 -2.28 -5.64
N LEU A 363 -17.23 -2.61 -5.28
CA LEU A 363 -16.07 -1.72 -5.35
C LEU A 363 -15.14 -2.15 -6.46
N ARG A 364 -14.62 -1.19 -7.23
CA ARG A 364 -13.58 -1.44 -8.23
C ARG A 364 -12.24 -0.91 -7.74
N HIS A 365 -11.24 -1.78 -7.73
CA HIS A 365 -9.85 -1.42 -7.49
C HIS A 365 -9.27 -0.71 -8.72
N THR A 366 -8.93 0.56 -8.60
CA THR A 366 -8.54 1.42 -9.73
C THR A 366 -7.32 0.90 -10.48
N PRO A 367 -6.21 0.48 -9.82
CA PRO A 367 -5.02 0.03 -10.52
C PRO A 367 -5.20 -1.27 -11.34
N THR A 368 -6.11 -2.16 -10.93
CA THR A 368 -6.21 -3.51 -11.55
C THR A 368 -7.55 -3.78 -12.24
N GLY A 369 -8.57 -2.97 -11.97
CA GLY A 369 -9.94 -3.20 -12.43
C GLY A 369 -10.66 -4.35 -11.70
N ARG A 370 -10.04 -5.00 -10.72
CA ARG A 370 -10.68 -6.07 -9.91
C ARG A 370 -11.90 -5.50 -9.19
N ILE A 371 -12.97 -6.30 -9.13
CA ILE A 371 -14.19 -5.97 -8.39
C ILE A 371 -14.24 -6.80 -7.11
N GLU A 372 -14.66 -6.16 -6.04
CA GLU A 372 -14.92 -6.76 -4.72
C GLU A 372 -16.35 -6.43 -4.32
N ILE A 373 -17.08 -7.39 -3.75
CA ILE A 373 -18.34 -7.09 -3.07
C ILE A 373 -18.01 -6.77 -1.62
N SER A 374 -18.51 -5.64 -1.12
CA SER A 374 -18.14 -5.10 0.18
C SER A 374 -19.34 -4.93 1.13
N ALA A 375 -19.04 -4.98 2.43
CA ALA A 375 -19.91 -4.49 3.48
C ALA A 375 -19.69 -2.97 3.66
N GLN A 376 -20.78 -2.22 3.73
CA GLN A 376 -20.79 -0.76 3.89
C GLN A 376 -21.73 -0.37 5.02
N ASN A 377 -21.29 0.61 5.82
CA ASN A 377 -22.09 1.29 6.82
C ASN A 377 -21.57 2.73 7.03
N HIS A 378 -22.00 3.67 6.20
CA HIS A 378 -21.59 5.07 6.32
C HIS A 378 -22.56 6.06 5.65
N ASN A 379 -22.74 7.23 6.29
CA ASN A 379 -23.53 8.35 5.77
C ASN A 379 -22.71 9.49 5.19
N PHE A 380 -21.39 9.45 5.32
CA PHE A 380 -20.48 10.49 4.84
C PHE A 380 -19.48 9.90 3.87
N ALA A 381 -18.95 10.72 2.95
CA ALA A 381 -17.94 10.33 1.98
C ALA A 381 -16.90 11.43 1.82
N VAL A 382 -15.71 11.05 1.37
CA VAL A 382 -14.63 11.99 1.03
C VAL A 382 -14.84 12.54 -0.37
N ASP A 383 -14.73 13.86 -0.54
CA ASP A 383 -14.78 14.53 -1.84
C ASP A 383 -13.40 14.49 -2.50
N THR A 384 -13.28 13.67 -3.54
CA THR A 384 -12.01 13.45 -4.25
C THR A 384 -11.50 14.69 -4.98
N THR A 385 -12.37 15.64 -5.30
CA THR A 385 -11.99 16.88 -5.99
C THR A 385 -11.24 17.86 -5.09
N THR A 386 -11.25 17.59 -3.78
CA THR A 386 -10.61 18.44 -2.76
C THR A 386 -9.31 17.86 -2.22
N LEU A 387 -8.94 16.65 -2.65
CA LEU A 387 -7.71 15.98 -2.20
C LEU A 387 -6.49 16.52 -2.98
N PRO A 388 -5.28 16.48 -2.37
CA PRO A 388 -4.04 16.71 -3.10
C PRO A 388 -3.81 15.68 -4.23
N ASP A 389 -3.06 16.08 -5.27
CA ASP A 389 -2.78 15.25 -6.44
C ASP A 389 -1.97 13.99 -6.11
N GLU A 390 -1.25 13.99 -4.99
CA GLU A 390 -0.44 12.86 -4.51
C GLU A 390 -1.29 11.73 -3.89
N VAL A 391 -2.58 11.96 -3.64
CA VAL A 391 -3.49 10.95 -3.09
C VAL A 391 -4.06 10.09 -4.22
N GLU A 392 -3.73 8.81 -4.22
CA GLU A 392 -4.25 7.84 -5.19
C GLU A 392 -5.62 7.33 -4.75
N ILE A 393 -6.63 7.41 -5.62
CA ILE A 393 -7.95 6.80 -5.36
C ILE A 393 -7.90 5.31 -5.68
N SER A 394 -7.72 4.49 -4.66
CA SER A 394 -7.49 3.04 -4.80
C SER A 394 -8.77 2.24 -5.04
N LEU A 395 -9.92 2.70 -4.53
CA LEU A 395 -11.22 2.03 -4.67
C LEU A 395 -12.32 3.03 -5.01
N ILE A 396 -13.21 2.64 -5.93
CA ILE A 396 -14.39 3.42 -6.34
C ILE A 396 -15.64 2.56 -6.19
N ASN A 397 -16.70 3.10 -5.61
CA ASN A 397 -18.01 2.45 -5.57
C ASN A 397 -18.66 2.49 -6.96
N LEU A 398 -19.02 1.33 -7.52
CA LEU A 398 -19.57 1.22 -8.87
C LEU A 398 -21.05 1.62 -8.98
N ASN A 399 -21.77 1.76 -7.86
CA ASN A 399 -23.17 2.17 -7.88
C ASN A 399 -23.34 3.67 -8.15
N ASP A 400 -22.43 4.50 -7.62
CA ASP A 400 -22.58 5.95 -7.62
C ASP A 400 -21.27 6.75 -7.85
N GLY A 401 -20.13 6.07 -7.95
CA GLY A 401 -18.85 6.68 -8.24
C GLY A 401 -18.14 7.32 -7.04
N THR A 402 -18.65 7.15 -5.82
CA THR A 402 -18.00 7.76 -4.63
C THR A 402 -16.65 7.10 -4.31
N CYS A 403 -15.76 7.87 -3.67
CA CYS A 403 -14.51 7.34 -3.13
C CYS A 403 -14.80 6.20 -2.15
N ALA A 404 -14.12 5.07 -2.33
CA ALA A 404 -14.21 3.93 -1.43
C ALA A 404 -12.86 3.52 -0.82
N GLY A 405 -11.76 4.17 -1.22
CA GLY A 405 -10.43 3.91 -0.71
C GLY A 405 -9.40 4.87 -1.29
N MET A 406 -8.38 5.16 -0.49
CA MET A 406 -7.27 6.04 -0.85
C MET A 406 -5.94 5.43 -0.43
N TYR A 407 -4.89 5.71 -1.19
CA TYR A 407 -3.51 5.39 -0.87
C TYR A 407 -2.64 6.64 -1.02
N TYR A 408 -1.84 6.94 0.01
CA TYR A 408 -0.89 8.06 -0.02
C TYR A 408 0.52 7.53 0.28
N PRO A 409 1.31 7.20 -0.78
CA PRO A 409 2.59 6.52 -0.62
C PRO A 409 3.60 7.27 0.26
N SER A 410 3.76 8.58 0.05
CA SER A 410 4.75 9.40 0.78
C SER A 410 4.42 9.51 2.27
N LEU A 411 3.14 9.45 2.64
CA LEU A 411 2.68 9.44 4.03
C LEU A 411 2.49 8.04 4.61
N GLN A 412 2.80 6.98 3.85
CA GLN A 412 2.59 5.58 4.24
C GLN A 412 1.14 5.29 4.69
N ALA A 413 0.15 5.86 4.00
CA ALA A 413 -1.25 5.78 4.42
C ALA A 413 -2.12 4.97 3.47
N LEU A 414 -2.86 4.00 4.01
CA LEU A 414 -3.88 3.22 3.33
C LEU A 414 -5.24 3.52 3.97
N THR A 415 -6.31 3.63 3.19
CA THR A 415 -7.66 3.79 3.75
C THR A 415 -8.70 3.07 2.90
N VAL A 416 -9.77 2.61 3.55
CA VAL A 416 -10.95 2.05 2.89
C VAL A 416 -12.22 2.58 3.58
N GLN A 417 -13.19 2.99 2.77
CA GLN A 417 -14.49 3.47 3.27
C GLN A 417 -15.40 2.31 3.68
N SER A 418 -15.23 1.14 3.05
CA SER A 418 -15.91 -0.11 3.38
C SER A 418 -15.39 -0.74 4.67
N HIS A 419 -16.05 -1.82 5.08
CA HIS A 419 -15.67 -2.66 6.20
C HIS A 419 -15.02 -3.96 5.68
N PRO A 420 -13.68 -4.01 5.48
CA PRO A 420 -12.99 -5.22 5.04
C PRO A 420 -13.06 -6.35 6.05
N GLU A 421 -13.33 -6.06 7.32
CA GLU A 421 -13.65 -7.05 8.35
C GLU A 421 -15.04 -7.66 8.19
N ALA A 422 -15.89 -7.12 7.31
CA ALA A 422 -17.28 -7.53 7.12
C ALA A 422 -18.05 -7.58 8.45
N SER A 423 -18.47 -8.77 8.89
CA SER A 423 -19.22 -9.01 10.14
C SER A 423 -20.35 -7.99 10.36
N PRO A 424 -21.42 -8.06 9.54
CA PRO A 424 -21.67 -9.10 8.53
C PRO A 424 -21.23 -8.69 7.12
N GLY A 425 -21.16 -9.67 6.21
CA GLY A 425 -20.96 -9.41 4.78
C GLY A 425 -19.92 -10.32 4.12
N PRO A 426 -19.59 -10.05 2.85
CA PRO A 426 -18.61 -10.80 2.07
C PRO A 426 -17.17 -10.54 2.55
N HIS A 427 -16.28 -11.51 2.33
CA HIS A 427 -14.88 -11.45 2.75
C HIS A 427 -13.91 -10.93 1.66
N ASP A 428 -14.44 -10.42 0.54
CA ASP A 428 -13.66 -10.07 -0.65
C ASP A 428 -12.57 -9.01 -0.37
N SER A 429 -12.85 -8.09 0.56
CA SER A 429 -11.99 -6.94 0.89
C SER A 429 -10.98 -7.19 2.01
N ASP A 430 -10.89 -8.42 2.53
CA ASP A 430 -9.92 -8.80 3.60
C ASP A 430 -8.46 -8.56 3.18
N VAL A 431 -8.19 -8.45 1.87
CA VAL A 431 -6.89 -8.07 1.29
C VAL A 431 -6.34 -6.75 1.82
N ALA A 432 -7.18 -5.82 2.27
CA ALA A 432 -6.75 -4.56 2.85
C ALA A 432 -5.88 -4.76 4.12
N PHE A 433 -6.18 -5.80 4.92
CA PHE A 433 -5.34 -6.15 6.07
C PHE A 433 -3.96 -6.65 5.62
N VAL A 434 -3.90 -7.50 4.59
CA VAL A 434 -2.63 -7.98 4.01
C VAL A 434 -1.76 -6.80 3.56
N GLN A 435 -2.35 -5.85 2.83
CA GLN A 435 -1.64 -4.65 2.38
C GLN A 435 -1.07 -3.85 3.55
N PHE A 436 -1.84 -3.68 4.62
CA PHE A 436 -1.36 -2.98 5.82
C PHE A 436 -0.21 -3.72 6.51
N ILE A 437 -0.27 -5.06 6.62
CA ILE A 437 0.83 -5.88 7.13
C ILE A 437 2.10 -5.70 6.30
N ASP A 438 1.98 -5.74 4.97
CA ASP A 438 3.11 -5.61 4.07
C ASP A 438 3.74 -4.21 4.16
N MET A 439 2.92 -3.16 4.30
CA MET A 439 3.41 -1.81 4.58
C MET A 439 4.20 -1.73 5.89
N MET A 440 3.71 -2.36 6.97
CA MET A 440 4.42 -2.43 8.26
C MET A 440 5.74 -3.19 8.13
N LYS A 441 5.75 -4.37 7.49
CA LYS A 441 6.99 -5.15 7.27
C LYS A 441 8.01 -4.37 6.45
N ALA A 442 7.58 -3.72 5.36
CA ALA A 442 8.44 -2.88 4.54
C ALA A 442 9.00 -1.69 5.33
N SER A 443 8.16 -1.01 6.12
CA SER A 443 8.58 0.11 6.97
C SER A 443 9.56 -0.32 8.05
N LYS A 444 9.34 -1.48 8.69
CA LYS A 444 10.24 -2.06 9.68
C LYS A 444 11.57 -2.46 9.05
N LYS A 445 11.56 -3.08 7.87
CA LYS A 445 12.78 -3.40 7.10
C LYS A 445 13.55 -2.12 6.72
N ARG A 446 12.87 -1.05 6.31
CA ARG A 446 13.48 0.26 6.02
C ARG A 446 14.06 0.90 7.28
N ARG A 447 13.34 0.95 8.40
CA ARG A 447 13.84 1.50 9.67
C ARG A 447 15.03 0.71 10.21
N PHE A 448 14.97 -0.62 10.13
CA PHE A 448 16.10 -1.47 10.48
C PHE A 448 17.29 -1.21 9.56
N CYS A 449 17.07 -1.12 8.24
CA CYS A 449 18.13 -0.74 7.29
C CYS A 449 18.71 0.63 7.62
N LEU A 450 17.89 1.65 7.89
CA LEU A 450 18.33 3.01 8.23
C LEU A 450 19.10 3.08 9.56
N GLN A 451 18.67 2.31 10.57
CA GLN A 451 19.40 2.20 11.83
C GLN A 451 20.75 1.50 11.65
N VAL A 452 20.81 0.53 10.74
CA VAL A 452 22.02 -0.26 10.47
C VAL A 452 22.96 0.45 9.47
N THR A 453 22.46 1.31 8.58
CA THR A 453 23.30 2.14 7.69
C THR A 453 24.07 3.23 8.43
N ASN A 454 23.74 3.53 9.70
CA ASN A 454 24.55 4.41 10.55
C ASN A 454 25.79 3.72 11.15
N MET A 455 26.14 2.52 10.67
CA MET A 455 27.38 1.82 11.04
C MET A 455 28.12 1.42 9.76
N ALA A 456 29.44 1.68 9.71
CA ALA A 456 30.29 1.19 8.64
C ALA A 456 30.08 -0.33 8.42
N PRO A 457 30.03 -0.81 7.15
CA PRO A 457 29.75 -2.21 6.86
C PRO A 457 30.87 -3.10 7.45
N SER A 458 30.51 -4.26 8.00
CA SER A 458 31.50 -5.23 8.48
C SER A 458 32.28 -5.83 7.30
N ILE A 459 33.52 -6.27 7.54
CA ILE A 459 34.35 -6.91 6.51
C ILE A 459 33.69 -8.17 5.95
N GLU A 460 32.93 -8.92 6.77
CA GLU A 460 32.15 -10.09 6.34
C GLU A 460 31.04 -9.69 5.37
N THR A 461 30.36 -8.57 5.63
CA THR A 461 29.30 -8.07 4.74
C THR A 461 29.90 -7.68 3.38
N VAL A 462 31.04 -6.99 3.39
CA VAL A 462 31.74 -6.58 2.17
C VAL A 462 32.21 -7.81 1.37
N LYS A 463 32.78 -8.82 2.05
CA LYS A 463 33.18 -10.09 1.39
C LYS A 463 31.99 -10.81 0.74
N ALA A 464 30.86 -10.90 1.45
CA ALA A 464 29.65 -11.53 0.92
C ALA A 464 29.07 -10.75 -0.28
N ALA A 465 29.03 -9.42 -0.20
CA ALA A 465 28.58 -8.56 -1.28
C ALA A 465 29.47 -8.69 -2.53
N ARG A 466 30.80 -8.77 -2.35
CA ARG A 466 31.75 -8.99 -3.46
C ARG A 466 31.48 -10.32 -4.18
N GLU A 467 31.19 -11.38 -3.45
CA GLU A 467 30.89 -12.68 -4.06
C GLU A 467 29.58 -12.65 -4.85
N GLN A 468 28.53 -12.02 -4.29
CA GLN A 468 27.28 -11.83 -5.04
C GLN A 468 27.46 -10.95 -6.28
N LEU A 469 28.27 -9.89 -6.20
CA LEU A 469 28.61 -9.07 -7.36
C LEU A 469 29.30 -9.89 -8.45
N ARG A 470 30.24 -10.78 -8.08
CA ARG A 470 30.89 -11.71 -9.03
C ARG A 470 29.86 -12.63 -9.69
N GLU A 471 28.89 -13.15 -8.93
CA GLU A 471 27.80 -13.96 -9.47
C GLU A 471 26.94 -13.17 -10.47
N VAL A 472 26.51 -11.95 -10.10
CA VAL A 472 25.73 -11.07 -11.00
C VAL A 472 26.52 -10.78 -12.29
N ILE A 473 27.80 -10.45 -12.16
CA ILE A 473 28.67 -10.13 -13.29
C ILE A 473 28.85 -11.35 -14.20
N SER A 474 29.15 -12.53 -13.64
CA SER A 474 29.35 -13.75 -14.44
C SER A 474 28.11 -14.16 -15.24
N LYS A 475 26.90 -13.89 -14.71
CA LYS A 475 25.64 -14.22 -15.39
C LYS A 475 25.24 -13.20 -16.46
N THR A 476 25.59 -11.94 -16.28
CA THR A 476 25.02 -10.83 -17.08
C THR A 476 26.03 -10.10 -17.94
N HIS A 477 27.33 -10.29 -17.70
CA HIS A 477 28.42 -9.59 -18.36
C HIS A 477 28.27 -8.05 -18.27
N CYS A 478 27.87 -7.57 -17.09
CA CYS A 478 27.55 -6.17 -16.84
C CYS A 478 28.76 -5.30 -16.42
N GLN A 479 30.00 -5.81 -16.52
CA GLN A 479 31.20 -5.06 -16.13
C GLN A 479 31.23 -3.63 -16.69
N PRO A 480 30.95 -3.38 -18.00
CA PRO A 480 31.05 -2.03 -18.55
C PRO A 480 30.10 -1.02 -17.89
N ILE A 481 28.87 -1.43 -17.57
CA ILE A 481 27.87 -0.51 -17.01
C ILE A 481 28.07 -0.27 -15.52
N LEU A 482 28.68 -1.22 -14.78
CA LEU A 482 29.05 -1.01 -13.38
C LEU A 482 30.24 -0.04 -13.25
N ILE A 483 31.26 -0.20 -14.09
CA ILE A 483 32.41 0.73 -14.15
C ILE A 483 31.93 2.13 -14.52
N ARG A 484 31.08 2.24 -15.55
CA ARG A 484 30.50 3.52 -15.98
C ARG A 484 29.62 4.16 -14.91
N LEU A 485 28.80 3.38 -14.19
CA LEU A 485 27.95 3.92 -13.12
C LEU A 485 28.79 4.58 -12.01
N ALA A 486 29.86 3.93 -11.56
CA ALA A 486 30.76 4.49 -10.54
C ALA A 486 31.53 5.72 -11.05
N TRP A 487 32.00 5.68 -12.30
CA TRP A 487 32.63 6.85 -12.94
C TRP A 487 31.66 8.04 -12.97
N HIS A 488 30.40 7.81 -13.36
CA HIS A 488 29.42 8.87 -13.54
C HIS A 488 28.97 9.46 -12.20
N ASP A 489 28.84 8.66 -11.14
CA ASP A 489 28.56 9.15 -9.77
C ASP A 489 29.72 10.06 -9.29
N SER A 490 30.95 9.55 -9.35
CA SER A 490 32.15 10.30 -8.95
C SER A 490 32.45 11.52 -9.83
N GLY A 491 32.15 11.42 -11.13
CA GLY A 491 32.52 12.38 -12.17
C GLY A 491 31.81 13.74 -12.06
N THR A 492 30.81 13.85 -11.19
CA THR A 492 30.07 15.11 -10.95
C THR A 492 30.77 16.05 -9.97
N TYR A 493 31.86 15.61 -9.34
CA TYR A 493 32.54 16.39 -8.30
C TYR A 493 33.15 17.70 -8.83
N SER A 494 33.15 18.72 -7.96
CA SER A 494 33.82 19.99 -8.20
C SER A 494 34.48 20.50 -6.92
N VAL A 495 35.81 20.69 -6.98
CA VAL A 495 36.61 21.27 -5.88
C VAL A 495 36.12 22.67 -5.54
N GLU A 496 35.75 23.48 -6.53
CA GLU A 496 35.21 24.82 -6.29
C GLU A 496 33.81 24.78 -5.67
N ALA A 497 32.93 23.88 -6.12
CA ALA A 497 31.60 23.74 -5.53
C ALA A 497 31.69 23.28 -4.06
N ALA A 498 32.62 22.37 -3.73
CA ALA A 498 32.85 21.88 -2.37
C ALA A 498 33.26 22.96 -1.37
N LYS A 499 33.78 24.11 -1.83
CA LYS A 499 34.09 25.26 -0.95
C LYS A 499 32.84 25.99 -0.43
N THR A 500 31.71 25.85 -1.09
CA THR A 500 30.50 26.66 -0.84
C THR A 500 29.22 25.85 -0.65
N LEU A 501 29.16 24.65 -1.20
CA LEU A 501 28.01 23.76 -1.08
C LEU A 501 28.28 22.68 -0.03
N PRO A 502 27.29 22.36 0.84
CA PRO A 502 27.42 21.26 1.79
C PRO A 502 27.43 19.92 1.06
N PHE A 503 27.96 18.89 1.73
CA PHE A 503 27.76 17.51 1.31
C PHE A 503 26.25 17.21 1.13
N PRO A 504 25.86 16.42 0.11
CA PRO A 504 26.65 15.89 -1.01
C PRO A 504 26.62 16.78 -2.29
N LYS A 505 26.15 18.04 -2.19
CA LYS A 505 25.81 18.89 -3.36
C LYS A 505 27.00 19.31 -4.24
N ALA A 506 28.22 19.09 -3.78
CA ALA A 506 29.42 19.29 -4.59
C ALA A 506 29.62 18.18 -5.65
N GLY A 507 28.86 17.08 -5.60
CA GLY A 507 29.02 15.89 -6.43
C GLY A 507 30.06 14.92 -5.85
N GLY A 508 30.35 13.85 -6.58
CA GLY A 508 31.30 12.83 -6.16
C GLY A 508 30.65 11.49 -5.81
N ALA A 509 31.45 10.57 -5.26
CA ALA A 509 31.08 9.18 -4.95
C ALA A 509 30.09 9.11 -3.77
N THR A 510 28.87 9.57 -3.99
CA THR A 510 27.84 9.83 -2.97
C THR A 510 26.60 8.98 -3.16
N GLY A 511 26.53 8.22 -4.26
CA GLY A 511 25.37 7.43 -4.66
C GLY A 511 24.16 8.29 -5.05
N SER A 512 24.33 9.60 -5.28
CA SER A 512 23.26 10.52 -5.67
C SER A 512 22.74 10.22 -7.08
N ILE A 513 23.55 9.60 -7.94
CA ILE A 513 23.17 9.19 -9.30
C ILE A 513 21.93 8.28 -9.33
N ARG A 514 21.60 7.60 -8.22
CA ARG A 514 20.44 6.69 -8.14
C ARG A 514 19.08 7.40 -8.19
N PHE A 515 19.06 8.70 -7.92
CA PHE A 515 17.85 9.48 -7.91
C PHE A 515 17.48 9.96 -9.31
N LYS A 516 16.18 10.19 -9.52
CA LYS A 516 15.61 10.48 -10.83
C LYS A 516 16.24 11.71 -11.52
N PRO A 517 16.53 12.85 -10.84
CA PRO A 517 17.09 14.02 -11.51
C PRO A 517 18.40 13.73 -12.23
N GLU A 518 19.40 13.16 -11.54
CA GLU A 518 20.67 12.78 -12.15
C GLU A 518 20.54 11.62 -13.12
N MET A 519 19.77 10.58 -12.78
CA MET A 519 19.59 9.42 -13.66
C MET A 519 18.96 9.79 -15.00
N SER A 520 18.23 10.91 -15.06
CA SER A 520 17.59 11.41 -16.29
C SER A 520 18.52 12.24 -17.17
N HIS A 521 19.74 12.58 -16.73
CA HIS A 521 20.72 13.27 -17.55
C HIS A 521 21.10 12.42 -18.76
N GLY A 522 21.25 13.04 -19.94
CA GLY A 522 21.50 12.31 -21.19
C GLY A 522 22.78 11.46 -21.15
N ALA A 523 23.80 11.93 -20.44
CA ALA A 523 25.04 11.19 -20.23
C ALA A 523 24.85 9.88 -19.44
N ASN A 524 23.75 9.71 -18.71
CA ASN A 524 23.45 8.52 -17.90
C ASN A 524 22.55 7.51 -18.61
N ASN A 525 22.23 7.74 -19.89
CA ASN A 525 21.44 6.80 -20.70
C ASN A 525 22.02 5.37 -20.66
N GLY A 526 21.14 4.42 -20.29
CA GLY A 526 21.45 3.01 -20.15
C GLY A 526 21.95 2.57 -18.76
N LEU A 527 22.25 3.51 -17.85
CA LEU A 527 22.65 3.21 -16.47
C LEU A 527 21.52 2.78 -15.51
N PRO A 528 20.21 3.02 -15.75
CA PRO A 528 19.17 2.44 -14.89
C PRO A 528 19.28 0.91 -14.76
N VAL A 529 19.75 0.24 -15.82
CA VAL A 529 19.98 -1.21 -15.82
C VAL A 529 21.03 -1.63 -14.78
N ALA A 530 22.08 -0.84 -14.58
CA ALA A 530 23.11 -1.12 -13.58
C ALA A 530 22.52 -1.09 -12.16
N LEU A 531 21.67 -0.12 -11.85
CA LEU A 531 20.98 -0.06 -10.56
C LEU A 531 20.01 -1.22 -10.34
N THR A 532 19.28 -1.63 -11.38
CA THR A 532 18.43 -2.83 -11.32
C THR A 532 19.25 -4.07 -10.97
N LEU A 533 20.45 -4.22 -11.53
CA LEU A 533 21.35 -5.35 -11.23
C LEU A 533 21.98 -5.27 -9.83
N LEU A 534 22.22 -4.07 -9.30
CA LEU A 534 22.76 -3.88 -7.95
C LEU A 534 21.68 -4.02 -6.85
N THR A 535 20.40 -3.82 -7.18
CA THR A 535 19.30 -3.82 -6.20
C THR A 535 19.22 -5.12 -5.36
N PRO A 536 19.30 -6.34 -5.94
CA PRO A 536 19.30 -7.57 -5.14
C PRO A 536 20.48 -7.65 -4.16
N VAL A 537 21.66 -7.17 -4.57
CA VAL A 537 22.86 -7.13 -3.69
C VAL A 537 22.63 -6.13 -2.55
N LYS A 538 22.07 -4.95 -2.84
CA LYS A 538 21.71 -3.95 -1.81
C LYS A 538 20.71 -4.51 -0.80
N GLU A 539 19.71 -5.24 -1.27
CA GLU A 539 18.67 -5.83 -0.42
C GLU A 539 19.20 -6.96 0.47
N ALA A 540 20.17 -7.74 -0.03
CA ALA A 540 20.86 -8.78 0.73
C ALA A 540 21.86 -8.21 1.75
N HIS A 541 22.43 -7.03 1.46
CA HIS A 541 23.45 -6.37 2.27
C HIS A 541 23.02 -4.94 2.66
N PRO A 542 22.00 -4.79 3.54
CA PRO A 542 21.42 -3.50 3.88
C PRO A 542 22.41 -2.52 4.54
N THR A 543 23.44 -3.04 5.21
CA THR A 543 24.46 -2.24 5.91
C THR A 543 25.46 -1.57 4.96
N LEU A 544 25.55 -2.04 3.71
CA LEU A 544 26.38 -1.44 2.68
C LEU A 544 25.60 -0.30 2.02
N GLY A 545 26.08 0.94 2.14
CA GLY A 545 25.49 2.11 1.50
C GLY A 545 25.45 2.00 -0.02
N TRP A 546 24.60 2.79 -0.68
CA TRP A 546 24.57 2.85 -2.14
C TRP A 546 25.86 3.41 -2.73
N ALA A 547 26.45 4.45 -2.11
CA ALA A 547 27.72 5.02 -2.51
C ALA A 547 28.82 3.95 -2.50
N ASP A 548 28.90 3.15 -1.44
CA ASP A 548 29.84 2.05 -1.33
C ASP A 548 29.54 0.91 -2.32
N LEU A 549 28.28 0.50 -2.48
CA LEU A 549 27.91 -0.58 -3.38
C LEU A 549 28.23 -0.24 -4.84
N ILE A 550 28.05 1.00 -5.26
CA ILE A 550 28.37 1.47 -6.61
C ILE A 550 29.89 1.37 -6.85
N GLN A 551 30.70 1.91 -5.93
CA GLN A 551 32.17 1.86 -6.06
C GLN A 551 32.70 0.42 -5.96
N LEU A 552 32.16 -0.39 -5.04
CA LEU A 552 32.49 -1.80 -4.90
C LEU A 552 32.13 -2.59 -6.15
N GLY A 553 30.98 -2.33 -6.76
CA GLY A 553 30.54 -2.92 -8.02
C GLY A 553 31.53 -2.63 -9.15
N SER A 554 32.03 -1.39 -9.26
CA SER A 554 33.06 -1.03 -10.23
C SER A 554 34.39 -1.74 -9.98
N ALA A 555 34.86 -1.83 -8.73
CA ALA A 555 36.12 -2.50 -8.43
C ALA A 555 36.05 -3.99 -8.76
N VAL A 556 34.97 -4.67 -8.37
CA VAL A 556 34.75 -6.08 -8.71
C VAL A 556 34.61 -6.28 -10.22
N ALA A 557 33.98 -5.34 -10.94
CA ALA A 557 33.88 -5.39 -12.40
C ALA A 557 35.26 -5.31 -13.09
N VAL A 558 36.18 -4.46 -12.60
CA VAL A 558 37.56 -4.38 -13.11
C VAL A 558 38.31 -5.69 -12.84
N GLU A 559 38.26 -6.20 -11.61
CA GLU A 559 38.92 -7.45 -11.23
C GLU A 559 38.43 -8.65 -12.06
N THR A 560 37.10 -8.79 -12.21
CA THR A 560 36.49 -9.90 -12.96
C THR A 560 36.72 -9.81 -14.46
N ALA A 561 37.05 -8.62 -14.98
CA ALA A 561 37.51 -8.43 -16.35
C ALA A 561 39.01 -8.74 -16.52
N GLY A 562 39.73 -9.11 -15.46
CA GLY A 562 41.17 -9.42 -15.50
C GLY A 562 42.08 -8.24 -15.15
N GLY A 563 41.50 -7.13 -14.69
CA GLY A 563 42.22 -5.94 -14.25
C GLY A 563 42.80 -6.06 -12.84
N PRO A 564 43.46 -4.99 -12.34
CA PRO A 564 44.08 -5.00 -11.03
C PRO A 564 43.04 -5.01 -9.89
N PHE A 565 43.45 -5.50 -8.73
CA PHE A 565 42.71 -5.29 -7.49
C PHE A 565 42.76 -3.81 -7.10
N ILE A 566 41.60 -3.21 -6.84
CA ILE A 566 41.48 -1.82 -6.41
C ILE A 566 41.16 -1.81 -4.92
N PRO A 567 42.08 -1.35 -4.05
CA PRO A 567 41.76 -1.18 -2.65
C PRO A 567 40.72 -0.06 -2.54
N LEU A 568 39.68 -0.26 -1.75
CA LEU A 568 38.63 0.74 -1.55
C LEU A 568 38.51 1.03 -0.06
N ARG A 569 38.32 2.29 0.30
CA ARG A 569 37.77 2.66 1.61
C ARG A 569 36.25 2.63 1.53
N LEU A 570 35.60 1.99 2.48
CA LEU A 570 34.14 1.80 2.56
C LEU A 570 33.62 2.36 3.89
N GLY A 571 32.33 2.70 3.96
CA GLY A 571 31.72 3.50 5.02
C GLY A 571 31.34 4.91 4.56
N ARG A 572 31.12 5.11 3.25
CA ARG A 572 30.69 6.40 2.70
C ARG A 572 29.30 6.74 3.19
N LYS A 573 29.08 8.00 3.53
CA LYS A 573 27.75 8.55 3.74
C LYS A 573 26.98 8.60 2.42
N ASP A 574 25.73 8.15 2.42
CA ASP A 574 24.87 8.20 1.24
C ASP A 574 24.21 9.58 1.07
N ALA A 575 24.05 10.03 -0.16
CA ALA A 575 23.08 11.09 -0.47
C ALA A 575 21.67 10.63 -0.08
N GLU A 576 20.94 11.40 0.72
CA GLU A 576 19.65 10.96 1.31
C GLU A 576 18.40 11.16 0.43
N SER A 577 18.40 12.14 -0.49
CA SER A 577 17.19 12.52 -1.23
C SER A 577 17.48 13.10 -2.62
N GLU A 578 16.45 13.39 -3.41
CA GLU A 578 16.60 13.92 -4.77
C GLU A 578 17.16 15.36 -4.80
N GLU A 579 17.01 16.12 -3.71
CA GLU A 579 17.57 17.47 -3.55
C GLU A 579 19.11 17.48 -3.44
N HIS A 580 19.70 16.30 -3.34
CA HIS A 580 21.14 16.09 -3.29
C HIS A 580 21.78 15.87 -4.67
N CYS A 581 20.97 15.75 -5.72
CA CYS A 581 21.44 15.66 -7.10
C CYS A 581 22.18 16.92 -7.56
N THR A 582 23.22 16.71 -8.35
CA THR A 582 23.99 17.73 -9.04
C THR A 582 23.33 18.15 -10.36
N PRO A 583 23.62 19.35 -10.86
CA PRO A 583 23.16 19.78 -12.19
C PRO A 583 23.77 18.95 -13.33
N ASP A 584 23.05 18.87 -14.45
CA ASP A 584 23.55 18.27 -15.69
C ASP A 584 24.77 19.02 -16.26
N GLY A 585 25.48 18.38 -17.19
CA GLY A 585 26.61 18.97 -17.92
C GLY A 585 27.96 18.89 -17.21
N ARG A 586 28.06 18.13 -16.11
CA ARG A 586 29.33 17.94 -15.38
C ARG A 586 30.21 16.80 -15.91
N LEU A 587 29.67 15.90 -16.72
CA LEU A 587 30.37 14.74 -17.28
C LEU A 587 30.99 15.06 -18.65
N PRO A 588 32.06 14.36 -19.08
CA PRO A 588 32.72 14.64 -20.35
C PRO A 588 31.84 14.27 -21.55
N ALA A 589 31.88 15.11 -22.58
CA ALA A 589 31.28 14.85 -23.88
C ALA A 589 32.31 14.20 -24.83
N ALA A 590 31.83 13.31 -25.69
CA ALA A 590 32.67 12.49 -26.58
C ALA A 590 33.20 13.21 -27.83
N ALA A 591 32.54 14.28 -28.27
CA ALA A 591 32.89 15.04 -29.48
C ALA A 591 32.36 16.48 -29.42
N ALA A 592 32.88 17.35 -30.28
CA ALA A 592 32.41 18.73 -30.42
C ALA A 592 30.97 18.82 -30.99
N PRO A 593 30.20 19.90 -30.67
CA PRO A 593 30.56 21.01 -29.79
C PRO A 593 30.56 20.61 -28.32
N PHE A 594 31.63 20.95 -27.60
CA PHE A 594 31.75 20.63 -26.17
C PHE A 594 30.88 21.57 -25.31
N PRO A 595 30.23 21.08 -24.24
CA PRO A 595 29.35 21.90 -23.40
C PRO A 595 30.02 23.10 -22.73
N ASP A 596 31.33 23.02 -22.51
CA ASP A 596 32.16 24.09 -21.93
C ASP A 596 32.78 25.02 -23.00
N ALA A 597 32.36 24.87 -24.25
CA ALA A 597 32.89 25.58 -25.42
C ALA A 597 34.41 25.41 -25.63
N SER A 598 34.98 24.31 -25.15
CA SER A 598 36.41 24.01 -25.35
C SER A 598 36.78 23.94 -26.84
N PRO A 599 37.94 24.49 -27.24
CA PRO A 599 38.37 24.51 -28.65
C PRO A 599 38.93 23.16 -29.13
N SER A 600 39.23 22.24 -28.22
CA SER A 600 39.78 20.91 -28.54
C SER A 600 39.30 19.85 -27.55
N PRO A 601 39.30 18.55 -27.95
CA PRO A 601 38.95 17.45 -27.04
C PRO A 601 39.86 17.38 -25.82
N ALA A 602 41.16 17.65 -25.97
CA ALA A 602 42.10 17.63 -24.86
C ALA A 602 41.82 18.74 -23.84
N GLN A 603 41.48 19.96 -24.30
CA GLN A 603 41.11 21.05 -23.41
C GLN A 603 39.80 20.74 -22.68
N HIS A 604 38.83 20.10 -23.36
CA HIS A 604 37.60 19.66 -22.73
C HIS A 604 37.84 18.65 -21.60
N LEU A 605 38.65 17.62 -21.85
CA LEU A 605 39.01 16.64 -20.83
C LEU A 605 39.75 17.31 -19.65
N LYS A 606 40.70 18.20 -19.91
CA LYS A 606 41.38 18.97 -18.85
C LYS A 606 40.40 19.77 -18.01
N ASN A 607 39.47 20.50 -18.62
CA ASN A 607 38.47 21.29 -17.89
C ASN A 607 37.59 20.42 -16.98
N VAL A 608 37.12 19.27 -17.48
CA VAL A 608 36.26 18.36 -16.71
C VAL A 608 37.02 17.74 -15.53
N PHE A 609 38.22 17.21 -15.75
CA PHE A 609 38.97 16.46 -14.74
C PHE A 609 39.75 17.37 -13.79
N TYR A 610 40.27 18.51 -14.24
CA TYR A 610 40.95 19.47 -13.36
C TYR A 610 39.95 20.09 -12.36
N ARG A 611 38.68 20.27 -12.75
CA ARG A 611 37.60 20.67 -11.83
C ARG A 611 37.47 19.70 -10.65
N MET A 612 37.74 18.43 -10.89
CA MET A 612 37.70 17.36 -9.88
C MET A 612 38.99 17.27 -9.06
N GLY A 613 40.06 17.96 -9.46
CA GLY A 613 41.40 17.86 -8.86
C GLY A 613 42.25 16.71 -9.41
N LEU A 614 41.90 16.17 -10.59
CA LEU A 614 42.64 15.08 -11.25
C LEU A 614 43.69 15.62 -12.23
N SER A 615 44.81 14.93 -12.36
CA SER A 615 45.95 15.32 -13.22
C SER A 615 45.87 14.74 -14.63
N ASP A 616 46.76 15.16 -15.53
CA ASP A 616 46.91 14.59 -16.89
C ASP A 616 47.13 13.07 -16.87
N ARG A 617 47.94 12.58 -15.93
CA ARG A 617 48.14 11.15 -15.72
C ARG A 617 46.83 10.45 -15.35
N ASP A 618 46.06 11.04 -14.43
CA ASP A 618 44.81 10.45 -13.96
C ASP A 618 43.77 10.42 -15.11
N ILE A 619 43.70 11.47 -15.94
CA ILE A 619 42.85 11.51 -17.16
C ILE A 619 43.17 10.32 -18.07
N VAL A 620 44.44 10.15 -18.42
CA VAL A 620 44.87 9.12 -19.37
C VAL A 620 44.70 7.72 -18.78
N ALA A 621 45.03 7.52 -17.51
CA ALA A 621 44.84 6.24 -16.84
C ALA A 621 43.34 5.86 -16.80
N LEU A 622 42.47 6.76 -16.35
CA LEU A 622 41.03 6.50 -16.22
C LEU A 622 40.35 6.28 -17.59
N SER A 623 40.84 6.91 -18.66
CA SER A 623 40.39 6.66 -20.03
C SER A 623 40.61 5.20 -20.47
N GLY A 624 41.60 4.52 -19.89
CA GLY A 624 41.86 3.10 -20.11
C GLY A 624 40.68 2.17 -19.74
N ALA A 625 39.71 2.64 -18.95
CA ALA A 625 38.49 1.90 -18.66
C ALA A 625 37.67 1.56 -19.92
N HIS A 626 37.83 2.32 -21.01
CA HIS A 626 37.20 2.03 -22.31
C HIS A 626 37.65 0.70 -22.94
N THR A 627 38.72 0.08 -22.44
CA THR A 627 39.06 -1.30 -22.79
C THR A 627 37.91 -2.29 -22.50
N VAL A 628 37.08 -1.97 -21.48
CA VAL A 628 35.86 -2.71 -21.14
C VAL A 628 34.62 -1.90 -21.51
N GLY A 629 34.02 -2.20 -22.66
CA GLY A 629 32.73 -1.64 -23.04
C GLY A 629 32.56 -1.32 -24.51
N ARG A 630 31.46 -0.62 -24.79
CA ARG A 630 31.03 -0.25 -26.14
C ARG A 630 30.05 0.91 -26.12
N ALA A 631 30.10 1.73 -27.16
CA ALA A 631 29.12 2.77 -27.41
C ALA A 631 27.93 2.21 -28.21
N ARG A 632 26.74 2.76 -27.97
CA ARG A 632 25.55 2.42 -28.75
C ARG A 632 24.87 3.68 -29.25
N PRO A 633 24.47 3.73 -30.53
CA PRO A 633 23.89 4.94 -31.12
C PRO A 633 22.58 5.34 -30.43
N ASP A 634 21.77 4.39 -29.96
CA ASP A 634 20.50 4.64 -29.24
C ASP A 634 20.69 5.22 -27.84
N ARG A 635 21.92 5.20 -27.29
CA ARG A 635 22.20 5.65 -25.91
C ARG A 635 23.15 6.81 -25.85
N SER A 636 24.32 6.66 -26.48
CA SER A 636 25.37 7.68 -26.49
C SER A 636 25.32 8.57 -27.73
N GLY A 637 24.60 8.18 -28.79
CA GLY A 637 24.65 8.85 -30.09
C GLY A 637 25.89 8.49 -30.93
N PHE A 638 26.75 7.59 -30.44
CA PHE A 638 28.00 7.21 -31.10
C PHE A 638 28.08 5.70 -31.39
N GLY A 639 28.92 5.35 -32.37
CA GLY A 639 29.15 3.97 -32.78
C GLY A 639 28.13 3.44 -33.78
N LYS A 640 28.30 2.17 -34.16
CA LYS A 640 27.42 1.42 -35.06
C LYS A 640 26.42 0.61 -34.23
N GLU A 641 25.32 0.18 -34.86
CA GLU A 641 24.34 -0.71 -34.20
C GLU A 641 24.97 -2.05 -33.77
N SER A 642 25.94 -2.56 -34.52
CA SER A 642 26.75 -3.72 -34.18
C SER A 642 28.06 -3.75 -34.97
N THR A 643 29.04 -4.50 -34.47
CA THR A 643 30.31 -4.81 -35.15
C THR A 643 30.54 -6.33 -35.12
N LYS A 644 31.56 -6.82 -35.81
CA LYS A 644 31.97 -8.23 -35.76
C LYS A 644 32.31 -8.72 -34.34
N TYR A 645 32.63 -7.81 -33.42
CA TYR A 645 32.95 -8.13 -32.02
C TYR A 645 31.74 -8.15 -31.08
N THR A 646 30.69 -7.39 -31.41
CA THR A 646 29.55 -7.17 -30.51
C THR A 646 28.24 -7.78 -31.00
N LYS A 647 28.19 -8.23 -32.26
CA LYS A 647 27.00 -8.84 -32.87
C LYS A 647 26.57 -10.12 -32.14
N ASP A 648 27.51 -11.04 -31.93
CA ASP A 648 27.29 -12.35 -31.31
C ASP A 648 28.03 -12.49 -29.96
N GLY A 649 28.44 -11.36 -29.37
CA GLY A 649 29.21 -11.30 -28.13
C GLY A 649 28.39 -11.51 -26.86
N PRO A 650 29.03 -11.84 -25.73
CA PRO A 650 28.38 -12.03 -24.43
C PRO A 650 27.59 -10.80 -23.95
N GLY A 651 26.50 -11.02 -23.22
CA GLY A 651 25.58 -9.97 -22.79
C GLY A 651 24.60 -9.54 -23.90
N ALA A 652 24.06 -8.32 -23.83
CA ALA A 652 23.12 -7.83 -24.85
C ALA A 652 23.83 -7.61 -26.20
N PRO A 653 23.36 -8.04 -27.36
CA PRO A 653 24.08 -7.85 -28.64
C PRO A 653 24.12 -6.37 -29.10
N GLY A 654 25.14 -5.98 -29.87
CA GLY A 654 25.24 -4.67 -30.56
C GLY A 654 26.16 -3.60 -29.93
N GLY A 655 26.38 -2.49 -30.64
CA GLY A 655 27.30 -1.39 -30.28
C GLY A 655 28.69 -1.47 -30.91
N SER A 656 29.48 -0.40 -30.83
CA SER A 656 30.90 -0.39 -31.24
C SER A 656 31.79 -0.40 -30.01
N SER A 657 32.66 -1.40 -29.88
CA SER A 657 33.67 -1.49 -28.84
C SER A 657 34.95 -0.75 -29.21
N TRP A 658 35.71 -0.29 -28.21
CA TRP A 658 37.03 0.30 -28.40
C TRP A 658 38.10 -0.75 -28.69
N THR A 659 37.90 -1.98 -28.20
CA THR A 659 38.84 -3.10 -28.33
C THR A 659 38.12 -4.34 -28.84
N ALA A 660 38.88 -5.31 -29.35
CA ALA A 660 38.31 -6.58 -29.84
C ALA A 660 37.74 -7.44 -28.70
N GLU A 661 38.47 -7.53 -27.58
CA GLU A 661 38.08 -8.25 -26.36
C GLU A 661 37.40 -7.30 -25.36
N TRP A 662 36.27 -6.71 -25.72
CA TRP A 662 35.63 -5.60 -24.99
C TRP A 662 35.08 -5.91 -23.57
N LEU A 663 35.33 -7.09 -23.03
CA LEU A 663 35.07 -7.47 -21.64
C LEU A 663 36.33 -7.77 -20.83
N LYS A 664 37.51 -7.55 -21.43
CA LYS A 664 38.81 -7.79 -20.81
C LYS A 664 39.46 -6.47 -20.45
N PHE A 665 39.90 -6.36 -19.21
CA PHE A 665 40.58 -5.19 -18.70
C PHE A 665 42.10 -5.34 -18.90
N ASP A 666 42.60 -4.83 -20.01
CA ASP A 666 44.03 -4.81 -20.37
C ASP A 666 44.41 -3.46 -21.03
N ASN A 667 45.65 -3.33 -21.51
CA ASN A 667 46.11 -2.10 -22.14
C ASN A 667 45.75 -1.97 -23.63
N SER A 668 44.87 -2.83 -24.18
CA SER A 668 44.55 -2.84 -25.61
C SER A 668 43.92 -1.54 -26.10
N TYR A 669 43.15 -0.84 -25.25
CA TYR A 669 42.67 0.52 -25.54
C TYR A 669 43.79 1.45 -26.03
N PHE A 670 44.94 1.46 -25.34
CA PHE A 670 46.06 2.32 -25.71
C PHE A 670 46.77 1.82 -26.98
N THR A 671 46.93 0.51 -27.16
CA THR A 671 47.60 -0.02 -28.35
C THR A 671 46.78 0.18 -29.61
N ASP A 672 45.46 -0.01 -29.53
CA ASP A 672 44.53 0.07 -30.65
C ASP A 672 44.29 1.51 -31.08
N ILE A 673 44.23 2.47 -30.15
CA ILE A 673 44.13 3.90 -30.48
C ILE A 673 45.44 4.43 -31.06
N LYS A 674 46.59 4.00 -30.53
CA LYS A 674 47.91 4.44 -31.04
C LYS A 674 48.08 4.07 -32.52
N ASN A 675 47.64 2.88 -32.90
CA ASN A 675 47.76 2.33 -34.25
C ASN A 675 46.42 1.73 -34.71
N PRO A 676 45.43 2.55 -35.11
CA PRO A 676 44.11 2.07 -35.48
C PRO A 676 44.18 1.31 -36.81
N THR A 677 44.20 -0.02 -36.73
CA THR A 677 44.27 -0.91 -37.90
C THR A 677 42.91 -1.49 -38.29
N ASP A 678 41.95 -1.48 -37.37
CA ASP A 678 40.62 -2.03 -37.58
C ASP A 678 39.54 -0.94 -37.60
N PRO A 679 38.88 -0.69 -38.75
CA PRO A 679 37.85 0.35 -38.87
C PRO A 679 36.52 0.00 -38.17
N GLU A 680 36.41 -1.18 -37.56
CA GLU A 680 35.27 -1.53 -36.71
C GLU A 680 35.45 -1.20 -35.24
N LEU A 681 36.68 -0.91 -34.79
CA LEU A 681 36.93 -0.41 -33.44
C LEU A 681 36.61 1.08 -33.35
N LEU A 682 36.04 1.47 -32.21
CA LEU A 682 35.65 2.85 -31.95
C LEU A 682 36.84 3.67 -31.47
N VAL A 683 37.01 4.85 -32.07
CA VAL A 683 37.93 5.89 -31.58
C VAL A 683 37.18 7.21 -31.64
N LEU A 684 36.87 7.80 -30.48
CA LEU A 684 36.26 9.11 -30.38
C LEU A 684 37.32 10.22 -30.44
N GLU A 685 36.91 11.47 -30.64
CA GLU A 685 37.83 12.61 -30.66
C GLU A 685 38.58 12.75 -29.32
N THR A 686 37.90 12.48 -28.21
CA THR A 686 38.47 12.47 -26.86
C THR A 686 39.39 11.27 -26.60
N ASP A 687 39.21 10.16 -27.33
CA ASP A 687 40.11 9.01 -27.25
C ASP A 687 41.40 9.29 -28.03
N ALA A 688 41.28 9.81 -29.25
CA ALA A 688 42.43 10.11 -30.11
C ALA A 688 43.34 11.19 -29.51
N CYS A 689 42.79 12.14 -28.76
CA CYS A 689 43.57 13.26 -28.26
C CYS A 689 44.63 12.86 -27.22
N ILE A 690 44.50 11.70 -26.56
CA ILE A 690 45.46 11.24 -25.54
C ILE A 690 46.86 10.96 -26.12
N PHE A 691 46.97 10.72 -27.43
CA PHE A 691 48.25 10.52 -28.14
C PHE A 691 48.76 11.76 -28.88
N THR A 692 48.00 12.86 -28.88
CA THR A 692 48.35 14.10 -29.60
C THR A 692 48.59 15.30 -28.68
N ASP A 693 47.95 15.37 -27.52
CA ASP A 693 48.22 16.39 -26.50
C ASP A 693 49.58 16.14 -25.81
N GLU A 694 50.36 17.21 -25.63
CA GLU A 694 51.73 17.13 -25.07
C GLU A 694 51.76 16.62 -23.62
N GLY A 695 50.72 16.90 -22.83
CA GLY A 695 50.61 16.43 -21.44
C GLY A 695 50.13 14.98 -21.34
N PHE A 696 49.23 14.57 -22.22
CA PHE A 696 48.67 13.20 -22.20
C PHE A 696 49.59 12.16 -22.84
N LYS A 697 50.26 12.51 -23.94
CA LYS A 697 51.01 11.58 -24.79
C LYS A 697 52.05 10.75 -24.04
N PRO A 698 52.88 11.31 -23.13
CA PRO A 698 53.86 10.51 -22.39
C PRO A 698 53.24 9.38 -21.57
N HIS A 699 52.06 9.61 -20.99
CA HIS A 699 51.32 8.61 -20.22
C HIS A 699 50.68 7.57 -21.14
N ALA A 700 50.08 7.99 -22.25
CA ALA A 700 49.44 7.09 -23.20
C ALA A 700 50.46 6.15 -23.86
N GLU A 701 51.66 6.66 -24.21
CA GLU A 701 52.76 5.85 -24.74
C GLU A 701 53.32 4.87 -23.71
N LYS A 702 53.45 5.29 -22.44
CA LYS A 702 53.83 4.43 -21.33
C LYS A 702 52.84 3.25 -21.18
N TYR A 703 51.54 3.53 -21.17
CA TYR A 703 50.51 2.49 -20.98
C TYR A 703 50.37 1.56 -22.19
N ALA A 704 50.55 2.07 -23.41
CA ALA A 704 50.62 1.23 -24.61
C ALA A 704 51.80 0.25 -24.57
N ALA A 705 52.93 0.64 -23.98
CA ALA A 705 54.14 -0.20 -23.90
C ALA A 705 54.16 -1.13 -22.68
N ASP A 706 53.51 -0.74 -21.57
CA ASP A 706 53.59 -1.44 -20.28
C ASP A 706 52.23 -1.50 -19.58
N GLN A 707 51.60 -2.68 -19.63
CA GLN A 707 50.33 -2.95 -18.96
C GLN A 707 50.45 -2.89 -17.42
N ALA A 708 51.57 -3.32 -16.85
CA ALA A 708 51.75 -3.27 -15.39
C ALA A 708 51.81 -1.82 -14.92
N ALA A 709 52.46 -0.95 -15.69
CA ALA A 709 52.50 0.47 -15.41
C ALA A 709 51.13 1.16 -15.59
N PHE A 710 50.33 0.72 -16.57
CA PHE A 710 48.92 1.11 -16.68
C PHE A 710 48.12 0.70 -15.44
N PHE A 711 48.20 -0.56 -15.03
CA PHE A 711 47.44 -1.07 -13.89
C PHE A 711 47.80 -0.34 -12.58
N ALA A 712 49.08 -0.07 -12.35
CA ALA A 712 49.52 0.68 -11.18
C ALA A 712 48.94 2.10 -11.13
N ASP A 713 49.03 2.85 -12.24
CA ASP A 713 48.49 4.21 -12.30
C ASP A 713 46.95 4.22 -12.32
N TYR A 714 46.30 3.20 -12.87
CA TYR A 714 44.84 3.04 -12.84
C TYR A 714 44.33 2.82 -11.42
N VAL A 715 44.99 1.98 -10.62
CA VAL A 715 44.64 1.78 -9.20
C VAL A 715 44.71 3.09 -8.43
N GLU A 716 45.79 3.87 -8.61
CA GLU A 716 45.94 5.16 -7.92
C GLU A 716 44.88 6.18 -8.36
N SER A 717 44.58 6.22 -9.67
CA SER A 717 43.62 7.17 -10.23
C SER A 717 42.17 6.81 -9.85
N HIS A 718 41.84 5.52 -9.84
CA HIS A 718 40.52 5.01 -9.43
C HIS A 718 40.28 5.25 -7.93
N LEU A 719 41.30 5.04 -7.10
CA LEU A 719 41.27 5.41 -5.68
C LEU A 719 40.90 6.88 -5.49
N LYS A 720 41.63 7.80 -6.13
CA LYS A 720 41.34 9.25 -6.06
C LYS A 720 39.91 9.55 -6.47
N LEU A 721 39.47 8.98 -7.59
CA LEU A 721 38.11 9.14 -8.11
C LEU A 721 37.04 8.67 -7.13
N SER A 722 37.23 7.49 -6.53
CA SER A 722 36.26 6.85 -5.63
C SER A 722 36.10 7.60 -4.31
N GLU A 723 36.95 8.58 -4.04
CA GLU A 723 37.00 9.36 -2.79
C GLU A 723 36.65 10.84 -2.99
N LEU A 724 36.34 11.24 -4.22
CA LEU A 724 35.88 12.60 -4.50
C LEU A 724 34.53 12.86 -3.82
N GLY A 725 34.44 13.96 -3.08
CA GLY A 725 33.18 14.43 -2.48
C GLY A 725 32.63 13.56 -1.34
N VAL A 726 33.44 12.66 -0.79
CA VAL A 726 33.00 11.70 0.24
C VAL A 726 33.05 12.31 1.64
N GLU A 727 31.97 12.12 2.40
CA GLU A 727 31.95 12.14 3.86
C GLU A 727 31.83 10.70 4.40
N TRP A 728 32.36 10.45 5.60
CA TRP A 728 32.42 9.10 6.19
C TRP A 728 31.53 9.03 7.44
N ASP A 729 30.75 7.95 7.56
CA ASP A 729 30.00 7.63 8.77
C ASP A 729 30.87 6.76 9.70
N GLY A 730 31.81 7.40 10.38
CA GLY A 730 32.80 6.76 11.27
C GLY A 730 34.13 6.45 10.58
N GLU A 731 34.91 5.55 11.19
CA GLU A 731 36.21 5.13 10.64
C GLU A 731 36.00 4.23 9.41
N PRO A 732 36.54 4.60 8.24
CA PRO A 732 36.34 3.83 7.03
C PRO A 732 37.04 2.47 7.06
N LEU A 733 36.35 1.44 6.58
CA LEU A 733 36.93 0.13 6.37
C LEU A 733 37.79 0.15 5.11
N THR A 734 39.09 -0.09 5.25
CA THR A 734 40.00 -0.21 4.10
C THR A 734 40.04 -1.65 3.61
N LEU A 735 39.62 -1.88 2.37
CA LEU A 735 39.73 -3.16 1.69
C LEU A 735 41.15 -3.35 1.16
N THR A 736 41.87 -4.31 1.73
CA THR A 736 43.15 -4.79 1.20
C THR A 736 42.96 -6.11 0.46
N GLN A 737 43.97 -6.50 -0.33
CA GLN A 737 43.95 -7.69 -1.18
C GLN A 737 43.67 -8.99 -0.42
#